data_AF-A0A954F221-F1
#
_entry.id   AF-A0A954F221-F1
#
_cell.length_a   1.000
_cell.length_b   1.000
_cell.length_c   1.000
_cell.angle_alpha   90.00
_cell.angle_beta   90.00
_cell.angle_gamma   90.00
#
_symmetry.space_group_name_H-M   'P 1'
#
loop_
_entity.id
_entity.type
_entity.pdbx_description
1 polymer ?
#
loop_
_entity_poly.entity_id
_entity_poly.type
_entity_poly.pdbx_seq_one_letter_code
_entity_poly.pdbx_strand_id
1 'polypeptide(L)'
;MKRKLQRIWRWSWVVTLPLAIVLVIWGKATYERWATFQVRHATSEDFSLLKVGAMQAEHMLREGQVQLVSRSKIRDLEQSGLDTVHLYLDRNGQQSLDASLPHSGFEYVKGGMFYDGQRRKVKLRYRGDNVYHWGYWKKSWRVKTSRDDLYKGMRQFNLVAPRTPEILNNYLAYRLASYMGLIAPYSEIVNVTLNGELLGVYVLTEQLAETTIRRFDCMPGDVYSGELVGMDAYQGIGNELFNAASAWSKVAINNHFEENSMTPLRRLLELVKHSDSAEVQDQISEFVDLEAFGRFSALETLVCTVHIDDVHNWRLYYDPWATQMKPIVWDPVGWHRTMVPRPATPYRPDVISSPMHIALFRNAEFLRAREKAFEEFFRAGNDKAFLAEARHLVDSLPLALRHDPNLVAELEILSPEEVKGAMDQLLSTIEGLFEMVRGTYVDDRGARVQYRDVSQGVVAVEVTGRRSVEQIALTYDRTVGGPVRSAVRWYDNDGQPVSVDVTGSTQVIGNRIVFEREFIAHLRENLPVLKGTDMWKNGLVVEPGYYELLVQADFDLGSLQGVQCKRSGAEEWKLATVQPNMQPTGMGKVRNLIVPSPVVTPEVWSGEREISGSVVIEGDLTILPGTDIRLHPEANVLVLGRLSAEGTEKEPITFMPANEGQDPWGVVAVKGKEANGSRLKFCHFKSGSGWKMELAEYSAMFSVHSVQDILVEDCTFEESKVVDDMVHIVYSNADFVRCKFIRSLSDALDADISTVVVEDCVFVQSGGDAVDLMTTEATIVGTILDGSTDKGISSGENSRVLVIDTLFHDCEIGIQAKDRSQVSVFNSDFVACRMAIDAYKKNYQYGGGGFAYVHKSRFLSNELPLRADANSKLSVEDSYVDSAFDFRPKRILLQSTVDVGTNAPARVKFVSPLPGEVFRKHVEPRFMQRVRQDTRGSSLYSGKGAD
;
A
#
# COMPACT_ATOMS: atom_id res chain seq x y z
N MET A 1 3.11 -71.81 -38.64
CA MET A 1 3.60 -71.15 -37.41
C MET A 1 5.08 -70.75 -37.48
N LYS A 2 6.01 -71.68 -37.76
CA LYS A 2 7.48 -71.44 -37.81
C LYS A 2 7.93 -70.29 -38.74
N ARG A 3 7.34 -70.19 -39.95
CA ARG A 3 7.59 -69.07 -40.88
C ARG A 3 7.09 -67.70 -40.38
N LYS A 4 5.98 -67.65 -39.63
CA LYS A 4 5.47 -66.40 -39.02
C LYS A 4 6.37 -65.95 -37.87
N LEU A 5 6.82 -66.88 -37.02
CA LEU A 5 7.77 -66.63 -35.93
C LEU A 5 9.15 -66.16 -36.44
N GLN A 6 9.68 -66.78 -37.50
CA GLN A 6 10.94 -66.31 -38.12
C GLN A 6 10.81 -64.93 -38.75
N ARG A 7 9.64 -64.58 -39.28
CA ARG A 7 9.37 -63.24 -39.82
C ARG A 7 9.30 -62.22 -38.69
N ILE A 8 8.57 -62.49 -37.62
CA ILE A 8 8.50 -61.63 -36.42
C ILE A 8 9.90 -61.45 -35.80
N TRP A 9 10.70 -62.51 -35.70
CA TRP A 9 12.06 -62.45 -35.16
C TRP A 9 13.04 -61.68 -36.06
N ARG A 10 12.92 -61.78 -37.39
CA ARG A 10 13.74 -60.97 -38.32
C ARG A 10 13.44 -59.46 -38.28
N TRP A 11 12.28 -59.08 -37.76
CA TRP A 11 11.87 -57.69 -37.58
C TRP A 11 11.84 -57.26 -36.10
N SER A 12 12.20 -58.15 -35.16
CA SER A 12 12.12 -57.84 -33.72
C SER A 12 13.07 -56.70 -33.33
N TRP A 13 14.24 -56.62 -33.98
CA TRP A 13 15.21 -55.54 -33.77
C TRP A 13 14.68 -54.14 -34.12
N VAL A 14 13.66 -54.03 -34.98
CA VAL A 14 12.99 -52.74 -35.29
C VAL A 14 12.23 -52.20 -34.08
N VAL A 15 11.81 -53.09 -33.16
CA VAL A 15 11.15 -52.71 -31.91
C VAL A 15 12.12 -52.75 -30.73
N THR A 16 12.97 -53.78 -30.65
CA THR A 16 13.84 -53.99 -29.49
C THR A 16 15.05 -53.04 -29.45
N LEU A 17 15.60 -52.60 -30.59
CA LEU A 17 16.72 -51.65 -30.61
C LEU A 17 16.30 -50.25 -30.13
N PRO A 18 15.20 -49.63 -30.64
CA PRO A 18 14.72 -48.37 -30.09
C PRO A 18 14.36 -48.47 -28.59
N LEU A 19 13.71 -49.56 -28.18
CA LEU A 19 13.38 -49.79 -26.77
C LEU A 19 14.63 -49.89 -25.90
N ALA A 20 15.68 -50.60 -26.35
CA ALA A 20 16.94 -50.69 -25.64
C ALA A 20 17.64 -49.32 -25.53
N ILE A 21 17.64 -48.52 -26.59
CA ILE A 21 18.19 -47.15 -26.57
C ILE A 21 17.43 -46.28 -25.55
N VAL A 22 16.09 -46.32 -25.56
CA VAL A 22 15.26 -45.60 -24.60
C VAL A 22 15.57 -46.04 -23.16
N LEU A 23 15.69 -47.34 -22.90
CA LEU A 23 16.03 -47.86 -21.56
C LEU A 23 17.42 -47.42 -21.11
N VAL A 24 18.41 -47.36 -22.01
CA VAL A 24 19.76 -46.86 -21.68
C VAL A 24 19.74 -45.37 -21.37
N ILE A 25 19.03 -44.57 -22.18
CA ILE A 25 18.88 -43.12 -21.94
C ILE A 25 18.18 -42.88 -20.60
N TRP A 26 17.06 -43.56 -20.36
CA TRP A 26 16.31 -43.50 -19.11
C TRP A 26 17.19 -43.88 -17.92
N GLY A 27 17.83 -45.06 -17.96
CA GLY A 27 18.66 -45.56 -16.87
C GLY A 27 19.85 -44.65 -16.54
N LYS A 28 20.49 -44.08 -17.57
CA LYS A 28 21.56 -43.09 -17.39
C LYS A 28 21.04 -41.81 -16.72
N ALA A 29 19.95 -41.24 -17.23
CA ALA A 29 19.36 -40.01 -16.69
C ALA A 29 18.88 -40.19 -15.25
N THR A 30 18.25 -41.33 -14.94
CA THR A 30 17.85 -41.70 -13.58
C THR A 30 19.06 -41.77 -12.64
N TYR A 31 20.13 -42.46 -13.05
CA TYR A 31 21.35 -42.57 -12.26
C TYR A 31 22.00 -41.20 -12.01
N GLU A 32 22.16 -40.37 -13.05
CA GLU A 32 22.79 -39.05 -12.94
C GLU A 32 22.02 -38.13 -11.99
N ARG A 33 20.68 -38.12 -12.09
CA ARG A 33 19.82 -37.31 -11.23
C ARG A 33 19.84 -37.79 -9.79
N TRP A 34 19.72 -39.10 -9.55
CA TRP A 34 19.88 -39.70 -8.23
C TRP A 34 21.26 -39.37 -7.63
N ALA A 35 22.34 -39.60 -8.38
CA ALA A 35 23.70 -39.33 -7.93
C ALA A 35 23.92 -37.84 -7.61
N THR A 36 23.27 -36.95 -8.35
CA THR A 36 23.37 -35.50 -8.13
C THR A 36 22.62 -35.07 -6.88
N PHE A 37 21.31 -35.35 -6.78
CA PHE A 37 20.48 -34.80 -5.70
C PHE A 37 20.51 -35.64 -4.43
N GLN A 38 20.44 -36.97 -4.54
CA GLN A 38 20.44 -37.86 -3.37
C GLN A 38 21.84 -38.05 -2.77
N VAL A 39 22.86 -38.21 -3.62
CA VAL A 39 24.22 -38.58 -3.14
C VAL A 39 25.12 -37.36 -2.98
N ARG A 40 25.30 -36.55 -4.03
CA ARG A 40 26.23 -35.41 -4.02
C ARG A 40 25.72 -34.24 -3.18
N HIS A 41 24.45 -33.87 -3.36
CA HIS A 41 23.86 -32.74 -2.65
C HIS A 41 23.14 -33.14 -1.37
N ALA A 42 22.85 -34.43 -1.17
CA ALA A 42 22.15 -34.95 -0.01
C ALA A 42 20.90 -34.12 0.35
N THR A 43 20.06 -33.87 -0.66
CA THR A 43 18.87 -33.02 -0.51
C THR A 43 17.90 -33.59 0.51
N SER A 44 17.10 -32.73 1.13
CA SER A 44 16.05 -33.14 2.10
C SER A 44 14.92 -33.94 1.47
N GLU A 45 14.68 -33.79 0.16
CA GLU A 45 13.72 -34.61 -0.58
C GLU A 45 14.29 -36.01 -0.88
N ASP A 46 13.42 -37.02 -0.86
CA ASP A 46 13.77 -38.41 -1.17
C ASP A 46 13.85 -38.66 -2.68
N PHE A 47 15.01 -38.33 -3.26
CA PHE A 47 15.39 -38.66 -4.62
C PHE A 47 15.85 -40.11 -4.76
N SER A 48 15.22 -41.09 -4.09
CA SER A 48 15.55 -42.52 -4.27
C SER A 48 15.47 -42.96 -5.74
N LEU A 49 16.32 -43.93 -6.10
CA LEU A 49 16.48 -44.39 -7.48
C LEU A 49 15.14 -44.83 -8.11
N LEU A 50 14.25 -45.44 -7.31
CA LEU A 50 12.93 -45.87 -7.76
C LEU A 50 12.03 -44.67 -8.11
N LYS A 51 11.93 -43.67 -7.22
CA LYS A 51 11.11 -42.46 -7.43
C LYS A 51 11.62 -41.66 -8.63
N VAL A 52 12.94 -41.44 -8.69
CA VAL A 52 13.57 -40.74 -9.81
C VAL A 52 13.37 -41.51 -11.12
N GLY A 53 13.44 -42.85 -11.08
CA GLY A 53 13.17 -43.71 -12.24
C GLY A 53 11.74 -43.57 -12.75
N ALA A 54 10.75 -43.61 -11.85
CA ALA A 54 9.34 -43.42 -12.18
C ALA A 54 9.08 -42.04 -12.80
N MET A 55 9.51 -40.98 -12.11
CA MET A 55 9.38 -39.60 -12.57
C MET A 55 10.04 -39.39 -13.95
N GLN A 56 11.23 -39.96 -14.18
CA GLN A 56 11.93 -39.87 -15.47
C GLN A 56 11.15 -40.55 -16.59
N ALA A 57 10.54 -41.71 -16.33
CA ALA A 57 9.74 -42.42 -17.33
C ALA A 57 8.47 -41.63 -17.68
N GLU A 58 7.76 -41.12 -16.67
CA GLU A 58 6.56 -40.30 -16.86
C GLU A 58 6.87 -39.00 -17.61
N HIS A 59 7.97 -38.34 -17.27
CA HIS A 59 8.40 -37.13 -17.96
C HIS A 59 8.66 -37.40 -19.46
N MET A 60 9.36 -38.48 -19.80
CA MET A 60 9.59 -38.87 -21.20
C MET A 60 8.28 -39.16 -21.96
N LEU A 61 7.31 -39.81 -21.29
CA LEU A 61 5.98 -40.04 -21.87
C LEU A 61 5.25 -38.71 -22.12
N ARG A 62 5.31 -37.80 -21.15
CA ARG A 62 4.67 -36.49 -21.20
C ARG A 62 5.26 -35.62 -22.31
N GLU A 63 6.59 -35.55 -22.43
CA GLU A 63 7.25 -34.85 -23.53
C GLU A 63 6.79 -35.37 -24.89
N GLY A 64 6.70 -36.70 -25.04
CA GLY A 64 6.16 -37.32 -26.25
C GLY A 64 4.72 -36.92 -26.55
N GLN A 65 3.85 -36.86 -25.53
CA GLN A 65 2.47 -36.39 -25.67
C GLN A 65 2.41 -34.92 -26.11
N VAL A 66 3.19 -34.03 -25.48
CA VAL A 66 3.23 -32.60 -25.81
C VAL A 66 3.68 -32.39 -27.27
N GLN A 67 4.65 -33.17 -27.76
CA GLN A 67 5.08 -33.12 -29.16
C GLN A 67 3.96 -33.52 -30.14
N LEU A 68 3.09 -34.48 -29.78
CA LEU A 68 1.97 -34.92 -30.61
C LEU A 68 0.85 -33.86 -30.72
N VAL A 69 0.63 -33.07 -29.66
CA VAL A 69 -0.42 -32.02 -29.61
C VAL A 69 0.11 -30.66 -30.11
N SER A 70 1.37 -30.58 -30.55
CA SER A 70 2.06 -29.34 -30.97
C SER A 70 1.34 -28.52 -32.06
N ARG A 71 0.47 -29.14 -32.88
CA ARG A 71 -0.26 -28.46 -33.96
C ARG A 71 -1.23 -27.38 -33.48
N SER A 72 -1.77 -27.49 -32.27
CA SER A 72 -2.68 -26.48 -31.69
C SER A 72 -1.99 -25.51 -30.74
N LYS A 73 -0.68 -25.69 -30.48
CA LYS A 73 0.06 -25.00 -29.41
C LYS A 73 -0.09 -23.49 -29.41
N ILE A 74 0.15 -22.81 -30.54
CA ILE A 74 0.06 -21.34 -30.62
C ILE A 74 -1.36 -20.87 -30.29
N ARG A 75 -2.37 -21.48 -30.93
CA ARG A 75 -3.77 -21.15 -30.71
C ARG A 75 -4.20 -21.38 -29.26
N ASP A 76 -3.81 -22.50 -28.67
CA ASP A 76 -4.20 -22.83 -27.29
C ASP A 76 -3.53 -21.88 -26.28
N LEU A 77 -2.27 -21.49 -26.51
CA LEU A 77 -1.57 -20.48 -25.70
C LEU A 77 -2.20 -19.09 -25.85
N GLU A 78 -2.56 -18.66 -27.06
CA GLU A 78 -3.31 -17.41 -27.29
C GLU A 78 -4.68 -17.43 -26.61
N GLN A 79 -5.43 -18.54 -26.73
CA GLN A 79 -6.74 -18.71 -26.10
C GLN A 79 -6.68 -18.79 -24.57
N SER A 80 -5.56 -19.25 -24.00
CA SER A 80 -5.35 -19.23 -22.55
C SER A 80 -5.31 -17.80 -21.97
N GLY A 81 -5.02 -16.80 -22.82
CA GLY A 81 -4.92 -15.40 -22.40
C GLY A 81 -3.70 -15.08 -21.53
N LEU A 82 -2.77 -16.02 -21.34
CA LEU A 82 -1.55 -15.81 -20.56
C LEU A 82 -0.47 -15.10 -21.37
N ASP A 83 0.15 -14.09 -20.77
CA ASP A 83 1.37 -13.48 -21.31
C ASP A 83 2.50 -14.50 -21.40
N THR A 84 3.37 -14.35 -22.41
CA THR A 84 4.56 -15.21 -22.58
C THR A 84 5.84 -14.41 -22.38
N VAL A 85 6.64 -14.81 -21.39
CA VAL A 85 7.97 -14.29 -21.15
C VAL A 85 8.99 -15.10 -21.94
N HIS A 86 9.65 -14.45 -22.89
CA HIS A 86 10.69 -15.09 -23.72
C HIS A 86 12.08 -14.80 -23.20
N LEU A 87 12.73 -15.81 -22.62
CA LEU A 87 14.12 -15.75 -22.15
C LEU A 87 15.08 -16.28 -23.21
N TYR A 88 16.26 -15.69 -23.26
CA TYR A 88 17.36 -16.12 -24.12
C TYR A 88 18.63 -16.25 -23.30
N LEU A 89 19.24 -17.42 -23.34
CA LEU A 89 20.49 -17.72 -22.63
C LEU A 89 21.41 -18.54 -23.53
N ASP A 90 22.67 -18.15 -23.65
CA ASP A 90 23.62 -18.93 -24.42
C ASP A 90 24.02 -20.23 -23.69
N ARG A 91 24.64 -21.17 -24.42
CA ARG A 91 25.03 -22.47 -23.85
C ARG A 91 26.02 -22.32 -22.70
N ASN A 92 26.93 -21.36 -22.78
CA ASN A 92 27.94 -21.13 -21.74
C ASN A 92 27.30 -20.62 -20.45
N GLY A 93 26.36 -19.68 -20.55
CA GLY A 93 25.59 -19.18 -19.41
C GLY A 93 24.75 -20.27 -18.76
N GLN A 94 24.09 -21.11 -19.56
CA GLN A 94 23.34 -22.26 -19.03
C GLN A 94 24.25 -23.27 -18.31
N GLN A 95 25.36 -23.68 -18.95
CA GLN A 95 26.33 -24.57 -18.32
C GLN A 95 26.90 -24.00 -17.02
N SER A 96 27.11 -22.68 -16.98
CA SER A 96 27.59 -21.99 -15.78
C SER A 96 26.58 -22.09 -14.63
N LEU A 97 25.29 -21.91 -14.91
CA LEU A 97 24.23 -22.03 -13.90
C LEU A 97 24.08 -23.48 -13.40
N ASP A 98 24.28 -24.47 -14.27
CA ASP A 98 24.08 -25.89 -13.97
C ASP A 98 25.32 -26.60 -13.36
N ALA A 99 26.47 -25.94 -13.31
CA ALA A 99 27.76 -26.59 -12.99
C ALA A 99 27.86 -27.16 -11.57
N SER A 100 27.44 -26.40 -10.54
CA SER A 100 27.60 -26.76 -9.13
C SER A 100 26.43 -26.23 -8.29
N LEU A 101 25.23 -26.74 -8.58
CA LEU A 101 24.02 -26.37 -7.86
C LEU A 101 24.14 -26.66 -6.35
N PRO A 102 23.46 -25.93 -5.47
CA PRO A 102 22.70 -24.71 -5.77
C PRO A 102 23.57 -23.48 -6.04
N HIS A 103 24.79 -23.43 -5.53
CA HIS A 103 25.66 -22.24 -5.51
C HIS A 103 25.83 -21.56 -6.87
N SER A 104 26.13 -22.34 -7.91
CA SER A 104 26.27 -21.81 -9.28
C SER A 104 24.99 -21.19 -9.83
N GLY A 105 23.84 -21.67 -9.35
CA GLY A 105 22.53 -21.17 -9.74
C GLY A 105 22.24 -19.79 -9.16
N PHE A 106 22.94 -19.36 -8.11
CA PHE A 106 22.74 -18.07 -7.47
C PHE A 106 23.50 -16.93 -8.14
N GLU A 107 24.40 -17.25 -9.06
CA GLU A 107 25.21 -16.29 -9.80
C GLU A 107 24.51 -15.79 -11.06
N TYR A 108 24.61 -14.48 -11.32
CA TYR A 108 23.98 -13.88 -12.49
C TYR A 108 24.80 -14.09 -13.76
N VAL A 109 24.17 -14.65 -14.79
CA VAL A 109 24.69 -14.73 -16.16
C VAL A 109 23.99 -13.73 -17.08
N LYS A 110 24.67 -13.30 -18.14
CA LYS A 110 24.09 -12.39 -19.15
C LYS A 110 23.08 -13.15 -20.01
N GLY A 111 21.90 -12.60 -20.18
CA GLY A 111 20.85 -13.15 -21.03
C GLY A 111 20.10 -12.06 -21.80
N GLY A 112 19.04 -12.47 -22.48
CA GLY A 112 18.08 -11.57 -23.11
C GLY A 112 16.65 -11.89 -22.73
N MET A 113 15.77 -10.90 -22.85
CA MET A 113 14.33 -11.07 -22.70
C MET A 113 13.60 -10.29 -23.80
N PHE A 114 12.51 -10.82 -24.34
CA PHE A 114 11.68 -10.09 -25.30
C PHE A 114 10.51 -9.40 -24.60
N TYR A 115 10.40 -8.09 -24.75
CA TYR A 115 9.24 -7.28 -24.33
C TYR A 115 9.25 -5.95 -25.09
N ASP A 116 8.10 -5.28 -25.19
CA ASP A 116 7.90 -4.04 -25.96
C ASP A 116 8.38 -4.15 -27.43
N GLY A 117 8.15 -5.31 -28.06
CA GLY A 117 8.48 -5.56 -29.46
C GLY A 117 9.97 -5.74 -29.77
N GLN A 118 10.86 -5.76 -28.78
CA GLN A 118 12.29 -5.93 -29.00
C GLN A 118 13.00 -6.79 -27.94
N ARG A 119 14.15 -7.36 -28.33
CA ARG A 119 15.02 -8.11 -27.41
C ARG A 119 15.84 -7.14 -26.57
N ARG A 120 15.66 -7.20 -25.25
CA ARG A 120 16.40 -6.41 -24.26
C ARG A 120 17.44 -7.26 -23.53
N LYS A 121 18.50 -6.62 -23.03
CA LYS A 121 19.55 -7.29 -22.24
C LYS A 121 19.08 -7.41 -20.80
N VAL A 122 19.20 -8.61 -20.24
CA VAL A 122 18.88 -8.89 -18.82
C VAL A 122 19.98 -9.72 -18.18
N LYS A 123 19.96 -9.83 -16.86
CA LYS A 123 20.72 -10.84 -16.13
C LYS A 123 19.77 -11.91 -15.62
N LEU A 124 20.18 -13.17 -15.73
CA LEU A 124 19.40 -14.34 -15.34
C LEU A 124 20.19 -15.14 -14.29
N ARG A 125 19.47 -15.74 -13.34
CA ARG A 125 19.99 -16.75 -12.41
C ARG A 125 18.85 -17.66 -11.96
N TYR A 126 19.15 -18.77 -11.31
CA TYR A 126 18.15 -19.54 -10.57
C TYR A 126 17.76 -18.83 -9.26
N ARG A 127 16.54 -19.10 -8.81
CA ARG A 127 15.93 -18.54 -7.59
C ARG A 127 15.74 -19.66 -6.57
N GLY A 128 15.82 -19.31 -5.28
CA GLY A 128 15.34 -20.13 -4.17
C GLY A 128 16.42 -21.02 -3.56
N ASP A 129 16.35 -21.19 -2.25
CA ASP A 129 17.25 -22.00 -1.43
C ASP A 129 16.84 -23.49 -1.38
N ASN A 130 15.55 -23.78 -1.49
CA ASN A 130 15.04 -25.15 -1.53
C ASN A 130 15.23 -25.84 -2.91
N VAL A 131 15.55 -27.15 -2.89
CA VAL A 131 15.66 -28.02 -4.09
C VAL A 131 14.40 -27.97 -4.99
N TYR A 132 13.24 -27.69 -4.42
CA TYR A 132 11.98 -27.36 -5.11
C TYR A 132 12.17 -26.48 -6.36
N HIS A 133 13.05 -25.48 -6.25
CA HIS A 133 13.21 -24.45 -7.28
C HIS A 133 14.19 -24.83 -8.39
N TRP A 134 15.24 -25.60 -8.09
CA TRP A 134 16.35 -25.85 -9.01
C TRP A 134 16.68 -27.34 -9.20
N GLY A 135 16.00 -28.25 -8.50
CA GLY A 135 16.20 -29.70 -8.63
C GLY A 135 15.62 -30.28 -9.91
N TYR A 136 14.49 -29.78 -10.38
CA TYR A 136 13.69 -30.35 -11.48
C TYR A 136 14.04 -29.78 -12.86
N TRP A 137 13.53 -30.34 -13.96
CA TRP A 137 13.81 -29.82 -15.32
C TRP A 137 13.38 -28.36 -15.50
N LYS A 138 12.17 -28.03 -15.06
CA LYS A 138 11.64 -26.67 -14.99
C LYS A 138 12.29 -25.94 -13.82
N LYS A 139 13.17 -24.96 -14.03
CA LYS A 139 13.84 -24.19 -12.95
C LYS A 139 13.06 -22.93 -12.61
N SER A 140 13.10 -22.47 -11.36
CA SER A 140 12.66 -21.10 -11.02
C SER A 140 13.76 -20.09 -11.34
N TRP A 141 13.40 -18.96 -11.93
CA TRP A 141 14.35 -17.95 -12.40
C TRP A 141 14.22 -16.65 -11.61
N ARG A 142 15.33 -15.93 -11.46
CA ARG A 142 15.31 -14.50 -11.16
C ARG A 142 15.83 -13.74 -12.37
N VAL A 143 15.04 -12.76 -12.80
CA VAL A 143 15.37 -11.86 -13.90
C VAL A 143 15.69 -10.48 -13.32
N LYS A 144 16.78 -9.87 -13.81
CA LYS A 144 17.18 -8.51 -13.45
C LYS A 144 17.39 -7.69 -14.71
N THR A 145 16.59 -6.64 -14.88
CA THR A 145 16.70 -5.70 -16.00
C THR A 145 17.70 -4.58 -15.68
N SER A 146 17.92 -3.69 -16.65
CA SER A 146 18.67 -2.44 -16.42
C SER A 146 17.79 -1.40 -15.72
N ARG A 147 18.38 -0.33 -15.17
CA ARG A 147 17.59 0.74 -14.54
C ARG A 147 16.75 1.51 -15.57
N ASP A 148 17.28 1.74 -16.75
CA ASP A 148 16.63 2.57 -17.78
C ASP A 148 15.52 1.84 -18.54
N ASP A 149 15.42 0.53 -18.37
CA ASP A 149 14.59 -0.39 -19.14
C ASP A 149 13.97 -1.44 -18.20
N LEU A 150 12.87 -1.05 -17.54
CA LEU A 150 12.15 -1.87 -16.57
C LEU A 150 11.10 -2.74 -17.26
N TYR A 151 10.88 -3.95 -16.76
CA TYR A 151 9.82 -4.83 -17.27
C TYR A 151 8.56 -4.68 -16.42
N LYS A 152 7.46 -4.15 -16.99
CA LYS A 152 6.22 -3.84 -16.26
C LYS A 152 6.48 -3.01 -14.98
N GLY A 153 7.44 -2.07 -15.03
CA GLY A 153 7.87 -1.26 -13.88
C GLY A 153 8.79 -1.97 -12.88
N MET A 154 9.10 -3.25 -13.08
CA MET A 154 9.97 -4.03 -12.20
C MET A 154 11.40 -4.07 -12.72
N ARG A 155 12.35 -3.82 -11.82
CA ARG A 155 13.78 -4.04 -12.08
C ARG A 155 14.20 -5.49 -11.84
N GLN A 156 13.56 -6.15 -10.87
CA GLN A 156 13.83 -7.53 -10.49
C GLN A 156 12.51 -8.24 -10.23
N PHE A 157 12.40 -9.46 -10.75
CA PHE A 157 11.25 -10.33 -10.51
C PHE A 157 11.68 -11.78 -10.61
N ASN A 158 10.89 -12.66 -9.99
CA ASN A 158 11.06 -14.09 -10.01
C ASN A 158 10.02 -14.70 -10.96
N LEU A 159 10.43 -15.72 -11.71
CA LEU A 159 9.55 -16.64 -12.41
C LEU A 159 9.60 -17.93 -11.62
N VAL A 160 8.62 -18.15 -10.74
CA VAL A 160 8.57 -19.27 -9.81
C VAL A 160 7.88 -20.45 -10.50
N ALA A 161 8.56 -21.59 -10.55
CA ALA A 161 7.98 -22.83 -11.02
C ALA A 161 7.07 -23.39 -9.92
N PRO A 162 5.75 -23.49 -10.12
CA PRO A 162 4.86 -24.07 -9.11
C PRO A 162 5.09 -25.58 -9.00
N ARG A 163 5.04 -26.10 -7.77
CA ARG A 163 5.08 -27.55 -7.44
C ARG A 163 3.98 -28.01 -6.50
N THR A 164 2.99 -27.17 -6.25
CA THR A 164 1.76 -27.64 -5.65
C THR A 164 0.84 -28.10 -6.77
N PRO A 165 0.03 -29.17 -6.58
CA PRO A 165 -0.91 -29.63 -7.61
C PRO A 165 -1.85 -28.53 -8.11
N GLU A 166 -2.19 -27.57 -7.25
CA GLU A 166 -3.12 -26.47 -7.54
C GLU A 166 -2.46 -25.31 -8.28
N ILE A 167 -1.12 -25.20 -8.29
CA ILE A 167 -0.27 -24.17 -8.93
C ILE A 167 -0.55 -22.68 -8.60
N LEU A 168 -1.67 -22.38 -7.95
CA LEU A 168 -2.24 -21.04 -7.85
C LEU A 168 -2.15 -20.41 -6.45
N ASN A 169 -1.81 -21.16 -5.41
CA ASN A 169 -1.89 -20.74 -4.00
C ASN A 169 -1.30 -19.35 -3.72
N ASN A 170 -0.01 -19.16 -4.00
CA ASN A 170 0.67 -17.88 -3.77
C ASN A 170 0.14 -16.76 -4.67
N TYR A 171 -0.12 -17.06 -5.94
CA TYR A 171 -0.68 -16.08 -6.87
C TYR A 171 -2.02 -15.56 -6.36
N LEU A 172 -2.96 -16.46 -6.05
CA LEU A 172 -4.29 -16.11 -5.56
C LEU A 172 -4.24 -15.39 -4.21
N ALA A 173 -3.28 -15.72 -3.34
CA ALA A 173 -3.08 -14.99 -2.09
C ALA A 173 -2.63 -13.53 -2.33
N TYR A 174 -1.70 -13.29 -3.26
CA TYR A 174 -1.32 -11.93 -3.65
C TYR A 174 -2.45 -11.17 -4.36
N ARG A 175 -3.25 -11.86 -5.18
CA ARG A 175 -4.45 -11.29 -5.79
C ARG A 175 -5.45 -10.87 -4.72
N LEU A 176 -5.71 -11.72 -3.72
CA LEU A 176 -6.59 -11.39 -2.61
C LEU A 176 -6.07 -10.21 -1.78
N ALA A 177 -4.76 -10.14 -1.52
CA ALA A 177 -4.14 -8.99 -0.85
C ALA A 177 -4.43 -7.67 -1.58
N SER A 178 -4.48 -7.68 -2.92
CA SER A 178 -4.85 -6.50 -3.72
C SER A 178 -6.31 -6.08 -3.51
N TYR A 179 -7.25 -7.02 -3.42
CA TYR A 179 -8.66 -6.74 -3.06
C TYR A 179 -8.82 -6.21 -1.65
N MET A 180 -7.83 -6.44 -0.78
CA MET A 180 -7.78 -5.93 0.59
C MET A 180 -6.97 -4.64 0.71
N GLY A 181 -6.47 -4.06 -0.39
CA GLY A 181 -5.69 -2.82 -0.36
C GLY A 181 -4.34 -2.92 0.37
N LEU A 182 -3.76 -4.13 0.44
CA LEU A 182 -2.48 -4.36 1.12
C LEU A 182 -1.29 -4.18 0.17
N ILE A 183 -0.17 -3.70 0.71
CA ILE A 183 1.10 -3.66 -0.02
C ILE A 183 1.56 -5.11 -0.25
N ALA A 184 1.66 -5.50 -1.52
CA ALA A 184 2.01 -6.85 -1.94
C ALA A 184 2.83 -6.80 -3.24
N PRO A 185 3.68 -7.80 -3.50
CA PRO A 185 4.40 -7.89 -4.77
C PRO A 185 3.42 -8.03 -5.94
N TYR A 186 3.73 -7.40 -7.06
CA TYR A 186 3.02 -7.67 -8.30
C TYR A 186 3.19 -9.14 -8.68
N SER A 187 2.08 -9.82 -9.02
CA SER A 187 2.11 -11.22 -9.40
C SER A 187 1.16 -11.53 -10.55
N GLU A 188 1.58 -12.45 -11.41
CA GLU A 188 0.88 -12.83 -12.64
C GLU A 188 1.20 -14.29 -13.01
N ILE A 189 0.24 -15.01 -13.57
CA ILE A 189 0.49 -16.31 -14.19
C ILE A 189 0.93 -16.09 -15.64
N VAL A 190 2.09 -16.64 -16.01
CA VAL A 190 2.69 -16.44 -17.33
C VAL A 190 3.19 -17.74 -17.92
N ASN A 191 3.27 -17.82 -19.25
CA ASN A 191 4.07 -18.81 -19.93
C ASN A 191 5.53 -18.36 -19.98
N VAL A 192 6.48 -19.29 -19.87
CA VAL A 192 7.91 -18.97 -20.03
C VAL A 192 8.50 -19.81 -21.14
N THR A 193 9.27 -19.17 -22.01
CA THR A 193 10.12 -19.87 -22.99
C THR A 193 11.59 -19.59 -22.73
N LEU A 194 12.45 -20.57 -23.01
CA LEU A 194 13.90 -20.41 -23.01
C LEU A 194 14.44 -20.81 -24.38
N ASN A 195 15.09 -19.88 -25.07
CA ASN A 195 15.63 -20.10 -26.42
C ASN A 195 14.59 -20.65 -27.43
N GLY A 196 13.32 -20.25 -27.28
CA GLY A 196 12.20 -20.67 -28.13
C GLY A 196 11.50 -21.96 -27.68
N GLU A 197 12.05 -22.68 -26.70
CA GLU A 197 11.41 -23.85 -26.11
C GLU A 197 10.46 -23.44 -24.98
N LEU A 198 9.25 -24.01 -24.93
CA LEU A 198 8.28 -23.72 -23.88
C LEU A 198 8.65 -24.49 -22.61
N LEU A 199 8.98 -23.76 -21.55
CA LEU A 199 9.20 -24.32 -20.22
C LEU A 199 7.88 -24.59 -19.47
N GLY A 200 6.81 -23.89 -19.85
CA GLY A 200 5.47 -24.07 -19.30
C GLY A 200 4.98 -22.87 -18.48
N VAL A 201 4.03 -23.12 -17.57
CA VAL A 201 3.35 -22.11 -16.75
C VAL A 201 4.17 -21.74 -15.51
N TYR A 202 4.33 -20.45 -15.24
CA TYR A 202 5.07 -19.92 -14.09
C TYR A 202 4.25 -18.87 -13.35
N VAL A 203 4.58 -18.69 -12.07
CA VAL A 203 4.11 -17.53 -11.30
C VAL A 203 5.20 -16.46 -11.38
N LEU A 204 4.92 -15.37 -12.08
CA LEU A 204 5.71 -14.16 -11.99
C LEU A 204 5.45 -13.50 -10.63
N THR A 205 6.49 -13.15 -9.90
CA THR A 205 6.40 -12.43 -8.62
C THR A 205 7.47 -11.36 -8.57
N GLU A 206 7.08 -10.11 -8.37
CA GLU A 206 7.98 -8.99 -8.13
C GLU A 206 8.96 -9.29 -6.99
N GLN A 207 10.21 -8.84 -7.14
CA GLN A 207 11.13 -8.79 -6.03
C GLN A 207 10.99 -7.42 -5.36
N LEU A 208 10.62 -7.42 -4.08
CA LEU A 208 10.41 -6.20 -3.29
C LEU A 208 11.62 -5.24 -3.40
N ALA A 209 11.31 -3.97 -3.56
CA ALA A 209 12.24 -2.83 -3.58
C ALA A 209 11.46 -1.55 -3.25
N GLU A 210 12.12 -0.39 -3.22
CA GLU A 210 11.46 0.92 -3.08
C GLU A 210 10.38 1.16 -4.16
N THR A 211 10.60 0.64 -5.38
CA THR A 211 9.58 0.69 -6.45
C THR A 211 8.27 0.01 -6.07
N THR A 212 8.31 -0.95 -5.15
CA THR A 212 7.11 -1.65 -4.69
C THR A 212 6.25 -0.72 -3.85
N ILE A 213 6.81 -0.04 -2.86
CA ILE A 213 6.03 0.87 -1.99
C ILE A 213 5.51 2.10 -2.75
N ARG A 214 6.29 2.62 -3.71
CA ARG A 214 5.86 3.73 -4.59
C ARG A 214 4.63 3.39 -5.45
N ARG A 215 4.39 2.11 -5.78
CA ARG A 215 3.17 1.70 -6.50
C ARG A 215 1.90 1.80 -5.63
N PHE A 216 2.08 1.81 -4.31
CA PHE A 216 0.99 1.94 -3.35
C PHE A 216 0.93 3.35 -2.77
N ASP A 217 1.39 4.35 -3.54
CA ASP A 217 1.35 5.76 -3.15
C ASP A 217 1.93 5.96 -1.74
N CYS A 218 3.06 5.33 -1.48
CA CYS A 218 3.85 5.52 -0.27
C CYS A 218 5.14 6.24 -0.63
N MET A 219 5.51 7.20 0.23
CA MET A 219 6.80 7.87 0.19
C MET A 219 7.96 6.88 0.30
N PRO A 220 9.15 7.23 -0.19
CA PRO A 220 10.35 6.45 0.04
C PRO A 220 10.61 6.24 1.53
N GLY A 221 10.91 5.02 1.93
CA GLY A 221 11.24 4.69 3.30
C GLY A 221 11.92 3.33 3.45
N ASP A 222 12.26 2.99 4.68
CA ASP A 222 12.93 1.73 4.98
C ASP A 222 11.97 0.55 4.85
N VAL A 223 12.39 -0.50 4.14
CA VAL A 223 11.69 -1.78 4.10
C VAL A 223 12.56 -2.85 4.75
N TYR A 224 12.10 -3.38 5.88
CA TYR A 224 12.77 -4.42 6.65
C TYR A 224 12.34 -5.81 6.20
N SER A 225 13.28 -6.75 6.20
CA SER A 225 13.09 -8.16 5.89
C SER A 225 13.57 -9.02 7.04
N GLY A 226 12.63 -9.70 7.68
CA GLY A 226 12.89 -10.74 8.67
C GLY A 226 12.87 -12.11 8.02
N GLU A 227 14.02 -12.77 8.04
CA GLU A 227 14.23 -14.07 7.40
C GLU A 227 15.38 -14.78 8.10
N LEU A 228 15.08 -15.80 8.91
CA LEU A 228 16.09 -16.64 9.56
C LEU A 228 16.17 -18.05 8.95
N VAL A 229 15.22 -18.43 8.08
CA VAL A 229 15.27 -19.73 7.41
C VAL A 229 16.35 -19.73 6.34
N GLY A 230 17.12 -20.81 6.29
CA GLY A 230 18.25 -20.96 5.36
C GLY A 230 19.51 -20.19 5.78
N MET A 231 19.52 -19.52 6.94
CA MET A 231 20.72 -18.91 7.53
C MET A 231 21.48 -19.86 8.46
N ASP A 232 22.77 -19.58 8.68
CA ASP A 232 23.59 -20.32 9.63
C ASP A 232 23.12 -20.06 11.07
N ALA A 233 22.88 -21.14 11.83
CA ALA A 233 22.52 -21.05 13.24
C ALA A 233 23.79 -21.00 14.11
N TYR A 234 23.91 -19.96 14.95
CA TYR A 234 25.00 -19.83 15.91
C TYR A 234 24.62 -20.43 17.27
N GLN A 235 25.49 -21.26 17.86
CA GLN A 235 25.25 -21.83 19.18
C GLN A 235 25.19 -20.73 20.26
N GLY A 236 24.13 -20.74 21.06
CA GLY A 236 23.93 -19.79 22.18
C GLY A 236 23.14 -18.53 21.84
N ILE A 237 22.80 -18.31 20.56
CA ILE A 237 21.91 -17.23 20.11
C ILE A 237 20.56 -17.85 19.75
N GLY A 238 19.47 -17.29 20.30
CA GLY A 238 18.11 -17.72 20.01
C GLY A 238 17.72 -17.44 18.56
N ASN A 239 16.93 -18.33 17.96
CA ASN A 239 16.43 -18.19 16.59
C ASN A 239 15.02 -17.58 16.64
N GLU A 240 14.92 -16.35 17.13
CA GLU A 240 13.65 -15.62 17.25
C GLU A 240 13.81 -14.22 16.68
N LEU A 241 12.97 -13.89 15.71
CA LEU A 241 13.10 -12.72 14.87
C LEU A 241 12.87 -11.41 15.64
N PHE A 242 11.91 -11.40 16.57
CA PHE A 242 11.54 -10.20 17.32
C PHE A 242 12.45 -9.89 18.52
N ASN A 243 13.52 -10.67 18.73
CA ASN A 243 14.46 -10.45 19.84
C ASN A 243 15.49 -9.35 19.56
N ALA A 244 15.90 -9.16 18.30
CA ALA A 244 16.96 -8.20 17.96
C ALA A 244 16.86 -7.69 16.53
N ALA A 245 17.09 -6.39 16.33
CA ALA A 245 17.10 -5.77 15.00
C ALA A 245 18.21 -6.32 14.09
N SER A 246 19.28 -6.91 14.64
CA SER A 246 20.34 -7.57 13.86
C SER A 246 19.89 -8.86 13.16
N ALA A 247 18.73 -9.42 13.54
CA ALA A 247 18.10 -10.55 12.84
C ALA A 247 17.38 -10.12 11.55
N TRP A 248 17.36 -8.81 11.26
CA TRP A 248 16.66 -8.23 10.12
C TRP A 248 17.64 -7.55 9.17
N SER A 249 17.22 -7.42 7.91
CA SER A 249 17.97 -6.70 6.87
C SER A 249 17.08 -5.65 6.19
N LYS A 250 17.68 -4.66 5.54
CA LYS A 250 16.94 -3.70 4.71
C LYS A 250 16.88 -4.14 3.25
N VAL A 251 15.68 -4.12 2.68
CA VAL A 251 15.39 -4.36 1.25
C VAL A 251 15.33 -3.04 0.48
N ALA A 252 14.89 -1.97 1.13
CA ALA A 252 14.91 -0.59 0.66
C ALA A 252 15.41 0.29 1.80
N ILE A 253 16.08 1.38 1.44
CA ILE A 253 16.73 2.32 2.36
C ILE A 253 16.11 3.69 2.13
N ASN A 254 15.72 4.36 3.20
CA ASN A 254 15.39 5.77 3.17
C ASN A 254 16.68 6.62 3.07
N ASN A 255 16.79 7.47 2.05
CA ASN A 255 17.93 8.37 1.86
C ASN A 255 17.91 9.61 2.77
N HIS A 256 16.82 9.86 3.49
CA HIS A 256 16.71 10.99 4.43
C HIS A 256 17.38 10.70 5.78
N PHE A 257 17.68 9.43 6.09
CA PHE A 257 18.31 8.99 7.33
C PHE A 257 19.59 8.20 7.05
N GLU A 258 20.36 7.92 8.10
CA GLU A 258 21.56 7.09 7.96
C GLU A 258 21.21 5.70 7.40
N GLU A 259 21.90 5.28 6.33
CA GLU A 259 21.64 4.04 5.59
C GLU A 259 21.52 2.81 6.51
N ASN A 260 22.40 2.71 7.51
CA ASN A 260 22.48 1.58 8.43
C ASN A 260 21.62 1.74 9.70
N SER A 261 20.87 2.84 9.85
CA SER A 261 20.00 3.04 11.02
C SER A 261 18.90 1.97 11.04
N MET A 262 18.68 1.37 12.21
CA MET A 262 17.58 0.42 12.45
C MET A 262 16.63 0.96 13.52
N THR A 263 16.67 2.26 13.83
CA THR A 263 15.90 2.86 14.93
C THR A 263 14.40 2.55 14.83
N PRO A 264 13.71 2.75 13.69
CA PRO A 264 12.28 2.45 13.62
C PRO A 264 11.96 0.99 13.94
N LEU A 265 12.80 0.06 13.47
CA LEU A 265 12.64 -1.35 13.81
C LEU A 265 12.92 -1.62 15.28
N ARG A 266 13.99 -1.08 15.87
CA ARG A 266 14.29 -1.25 17.30
C ARG A 266 13.12 -0.77 18.17
N ARG A 267 12.54 0.38 17.81
CA ARG A 267 11.34 0.92 18.47
C ARG A 267 10.18 -0.07 18.41
N LEU A 268 9.88 -0.64 17.23
CA LEU A 268 8.85 -1.68 17.10
C LEU A 268 9.14 -2.89 18.00
N LEU A 269 10.37 -3.40 17.98
CA LEU A 269 10.74 -4.59 18.77
C LEU A 269 10.60 -4.34 20.27
N GLU A 270 10.95 -3.13 20.74
CA GLU A 270 10.76 -2.72 22.14
C GLU A 270 9.28 -2.68 22.53
N LEU A 271 8.42 -2.12 21.68
CA LEU A 271 6.97 -2.08 21.89
C LEU A 271 6.37 -3.49 21.94
N VAL A 272 6.72 -4.34 20.98
CA VAL A 272 6.26 -5.74 20.93
C VAL A 272 6.65 -6.50 22.20
N LYS A 273 7.90 -6.34 22.66
CA LYS A 273 8.43 -7.00 23.86
C LYS A 273 7.70 -6.60 25.15
N HIS A 274 7.19 -5.38 25.24
CA HIS A 274 6.53 -4.85 26.45
C HIS A 274 5.02 -4.65 26.29
N SER A 275 4.42 -5.31 25.30
CA SER A 275 3.01 -5.17 24.89
C SER A 275 1.95 -5.56 25.94
N ASP A 276 2.34 -6.05 27.12
CA ASP A 276 1.43 -6.31 28.25
C ASP A 276 0.99 -5.00 28.99
N SER A 277 1.75 -3.90 28.84
CA SER A 277 1.46 -2.60 29.47
C SER A 277 0.41 -1.80 28.70
N ALA A 278 -0.47 -1.07 29.41
CA ALA A 278 -1.47 -0.19 28.81
C ALA A 278 -0.81 0.97 28.03
N GLU A 279 0.18 1.65 28.64
CA GLU A 279 0.91 2.75 27.99
C GLU A 279 1.64 2.30 26.72
N VAL A 280 2.17 1.08 26.71
CA VAL A 280 2.82 0.52 25.50
C VAL A 280 1.79 0.21 24.41
N GLN A 281 0.57 -0.16 24.78
CA GLN A 281 -0.51 -0.38 23.81
C GLN A 281 -1.00 0.92 23.16
N ASP A 282 -0.99 2.03 23.89
CA ASP A 282 -1.22 3.36 23.32
C ASP A 282 -0.12 3.70 22.30
N GLN A 283 1.15 3.50 22.68
CA GLN A 283 2.29 3.71 21.77
C GLN A 283 2.27 2.79 20.54
N ILE A 284 1.75 1.56 20.66
CA ILE A 284 1.52 0.67 19.51
C ILE A 284 0.45 1.27 18.59
N SER A 285 -0.64 1.79 19.15
CA SER A 285 -1.74 2.39 18.38
C SER A 285 -1.29 3.61 17.57
N GLU A 286 -0.30 4.35 18.07
CA GLU A 286 0.32 5.48 17.38
C GLU A 286 1.36 5.03 16.34
N PHE A 287 2.26 4.12 16.70
CA PHE A 287 3.44 3.75 15.89
C PHE A 287 3.14 2.70 14.82
N VAL A 288 2.04 1.96 14.94
CA VAL A 288 1.65 0.90 14.01
C VAL A 288 0.37 1.33 13.29
N ASP A 289 0.36 1.21 11.96
CA ASP A 289 -0.87 1.41 11.19
C ASP A 289 -1.83 0.23 11.44
N LEU A 290 -2.67 0.37 12.47
CA LEU A 290 -3.60 -0.66 12.91
C LEU A 290 -4.63 -1.02 11.81
N GLU A 291 -4.94 -0.10 10.89
CA GLU A 291 -5.86 -0.39 9.79
C GLU A 291 -5.20 -1.29 8.73
N ALA A 292 -3.95 -0.99 8.35
CA ALA A 292 -3.15 -1.84 7.47
C ALA A 292 -2.88 -3.22 8.10
N PHE A 293 -2.54 -3.27 9.39
CA PHE A 293 -2.37 -4.53 10.12
C PHE A 293 -3.69 -5.30 10.31
N GLY A 294 -4.81 -4.61 10.52
CA GLY A 294 -6.13 -5.22 10.59
C GLY A 294 -6.50 -5.94 9.29
N ARG A 295 -6.25 -5.29 8.14
CA ARG A 295 -6.40 -5.91 6.80
C ARG A 295 -5.43 -7.07 6.60
N PHE A 296 -4.18 -6.92 7.02
CA PHE A 296 -3.18 -7.98 6.93
C PHE A 296 -3.59 -9.22 7.73
N SER A 297 -4.04 -9.05 8.97
CA SER A 297 -4.51 -10.15 9.81
C SER A 297 -5.81 -10.77 9.27
N ALA A 298 -6.70 -9.98 8.68
CA ALA A 298 -7.87 -10.50 7.99
C ALA A 298 -7.49 -11.33 6.75
N LEU A 299 -6.47 -10.91 5.99
CA LEU A 299 -5.91 -11.69 4.88
C LEU A 299 -5.38 -13.03 5.40
N GLU A 300 -4.61 -13.04 6.48
CA GLU A 300 -4.05 -14.27 7.04
C GLU A 300 -5.13 -15.30 7.38
N THR A 301 -6.25 -14.84 7.95
CA THR A 301 -7.44 -15.66 8.18
C THR A 301 -8.05 -16.17 6.87
N LEU A 302 -8.27 -15.28 5.89
CA LEU A 302 -8.92 -15.62 4.61
C LEU A 302 -8.08 -16.56 3.74
N VAL A 303 -6.75 -16.54 3.88
CA VAL A 303 -5.85 -17.45 3.18
C VAL A 303 -5.38 -18.61 4.05
N CYS A 304 -5.79 -18.68 5.33
CA CYS A 304 -5.33 -19.67 6.31
C CYS A 304 -3.80 -19.82 6.35
N THR A 305 -3.04 -18.73 6.37
CA THR A 305 -1.58 -18.82 6.47
C THR A 305 -1.10 -18.69 7.90
N VAL A 306 -0.10 -19.50 8.24
CA VAL A 306 0.77 -19.29 9.41
C VAL A 306 2.24 -19.20 8.97
N HIS A 307 2.48 -19.05 7.66
CA HIS A 307 3.80 -19.03 7.04
C HIS A 307 4.54 -17.70 7.23
N ILE A 308 4.04 -16.88 8.16
CA ILE A 308 4.56 -15.61 8.62
C ILE A 308 4.57 -15.74 10.15
N ASP A 309 5.73 -15.95 10.73
CA ASP A 309 5.87 -16.43 12.11
C ASP A 309 7.06 -15.76 12.84
N ASP A 310 7.47 -16.28 13.99
CA ASP A 310 8.59 -15.71 14.77
C ASP A 310 9.98 -16.00 14.17
N VAL A 311 10.07 -16.59 12.97
CA VAL A 311 11.36 -16.90 12.33
C VAL A 311 11.50 -16.36 10.91
N HIS A 312 10.42 -16.24 10.11
CA HIS A 312 10.55 -15.80 8.72
C HIS A 312 9.34 -15.07 8.11
N ASN A 313 9.52 -14.60 6.87
CA ASN A 313 8.55 -13.95 5.99
C ASN A 313 7.94 -12.60 6.43
N TRP A 314 8.43 -11.99 7.49
CA TRP A 314 8.04 -10.61 7.81
C TRP A 314 8.66 -9.61 6.84
N ARG A 315 7.82 -8.76 6.26
CA ARG A 315 8.23 -7.56 5.54
C ARG A 315 7.51 -6.36 6.15
N LEU A 316 8.27 -5.37 6.60
CA LEU A 316 7.75 -4.21 7.31
C LEU A 316 8.26 -2.94 6.63
N TYR A 317 7.37 -1.99 6.38
CA TYR A 317 7.70 -0.69 5.82
C TYR A 317 7.51 0.38 6.91
N TYR A 318 8.52 1.22 7.11
CA TYR A 318 8.39 2.38 7.98
C TYR A 318 8.25 3.65 7.16
N ASP A 319 7.14 4.35 7.39
CA ASP A 319 6.82 5.63 6.77
C ASP A 319 7.19 6.78 7.72
N PRO A 320 8.26 7.55 7.46
CA PRO A 320 8.68 8.63 8.36
C PRO A 320 7.74 9.84 8.33
N TRP A 321 6.91 9.98 7.29
CA TRP A 321 6.02 11.12 7.11
C TRP A 321 4.69 10.91 7.83
N ALA A 322 4.18 9.68 7.79
CA ALA A 322 3.06 9.23 8.62
C ALA A 322 3.47 8.83 10.04
N THR A 323 4.77 8.60 10.27
CA THR A 323 5.40 8.05 11.49
C THR A 323 4.86 6.69 11.90
N GLN A 324 4.55 5.82 10.93
CA GLN A 324 3.88 4.54 11.16
C GLN A 324 4.56 3.36 10.48
N MET A 325 4.51 2.21 11.14
CA MET A 325 4.93 0.92 10.61
C MET A 325 3.75 0.23 9.90
N LYS A 326 3.98 -0.27 8.68
CA LYS A 326 2.99 -0.96 7.83
C LYS A 326 3.48 -2.37 7.46
N PRO A 327 2.59 -3.37 7.33
CA PRO A 327 2.97 -4.70 6.87
C PRO A 327 3.04 -4.77 5.34
N ILE A 328 3.91 -5.61 4.81
CA ILE A 328 3.96 -5.98 3.39
C ILE A 328 3.73 -7.49 3.28
N VAL A 329 2.78 -7.90 2.43
CA VAL A 329 2.49 -9.32 2.19
C VAL A 329 3.63 -9.96 1.42
N TRP A 330 4.21 -11.03 1.97
CA TRP A 330 5.29 -11.77 1.34
C TRP A 330 5.21 -13.26 1.63
N ASP A 331 5.27 -14.06 0.55
CA ASP A 331 5.23 -15.52 0.56
C ASP A 331 4.21 -16.16 1.52
N PRO A 332 2.91 -15.81 1.38
CA PRO A 332 1.89 -16.24 2.33
C PRO A 332 1.56 -17.74 2.22
N VAL A 333 1.83 -18.42 1.12
CA VAL A 333 1.51 -19.85 0.91
C VAL A 333 0.03 -20.17 1.24
N GLY A 334 -0.88 -19.37 0.69
CA GLY A 334 -2.31 -19.42 1.00
C GLY A 334 -2.98 -20.77 0.71
N TRP A 335 -3.90 -21.18 1.57
CA TRP A 335 -4.71 -22.41 1.48
C TRP A 335 -3.90 -23.70 1.30
N HIS A 336 -2.68 -23.73 1.81
CA HIS A 336 -1.89 -24.95 1.77
C HIS A 336 -2.60 -26.08 2.52
N ARG A 337 -2.57 -27.31 1.99
CA ARG A 337 -3.30 -28.47 2.53
C ARG A 337 -3.01 -28.80 4.00
N THR A 338 -1.83 -28.40 4.51
CA THR A 338 -1.43 -28.61 5.91
C THR A 338 -1.95 -27.51 6.84
N MET A 339 -2.50 -26.45 6.28
CA MET A 339 -2.90 -25.22 6.96
C MET A 339 -4.41 -24.99 6.96
N VAL A 340 -5.09 -25.50 5.93
CA VAL A 340 -6.56 -25.44 5.85
C VAL A 340 -7.19 -26.33 6.94
N PRO A 341 -8.23 -25.86 7.65
CA PRO A 341 -8.96 -26.65 8.65
C PRO A 341 -9.49 -27.96 8.08
N ARG A 342 -9.34 -29.06 8.83
CA ARG A 342 -9.95 -30.35 8.47
C ARG A 342 -11.44 -30.35 8.85
N PRO A 343 -12.31 -31.09 8.14
CA PRO A 343 -13.77 -31.09 8.37
C PRO A 343 -14.23 -31.40 9.81
N ALA A 344 -13.39 -32.03 10.65
CA ALA A 344 -13.69 -32.39 12.03
C ALA A 344 -12.95 -31.54 13.08
N THR A 345 -12.23 -30.50 12.67
CA THR A 345 -11.45 -29.63 13.58
C THR A 345 -12.20 -28.31 13.78
N PRO A 346 -12.40 -27.84 15.04
CA PRO A 346 -12.99 -26.53 15.28
C PRO A 346 -12.21 -25.44 14.56
N TYR A 347 -12.90 -24.63 13.76
CA TYR A 347 -12.31 -23.51 13.06
C TYR A 347 -11.83 -22.45 14.05
N ARG A 348 -10.56 -22.06 13.97
CA ARG A 348 -9.96 -20.98 14.74
C ARG A 348 -9.49 -19.90 13.77
N PRO A 349 -10.23 -18.78 13.65
CA PRO A 349 -9.91 -17.76 12.67
C PRO A 349 -8.72 -16.89 13.06
N ASP A 350 -8.25 -16.94 14.31
CA ASP A 350 -7.22 -16.05 14.82
C ASP A 350 -5.83 -16.63 14.58
N VAL A 351 -5.12 -16.07 13.60
CA VAL A 351 -3.73 -16.43 13.29
C VAL A 351 -2.84 -15.72 14.31
N ILE A 352 -2.28 -16.48 15.26
CA ILE A 352 -1.34 -15.96 16.27
C ILE A 352 -0.07 -16.82 16.27
N SER A 353 0.89 -16.41 15.45
CA SER A 353 2.13 -17.14 15.16
C SER A 353 3.42 -16.42 15.62
N SER A 354 3.33 -15.20 16.15
CA SER A 354 4.51 -14.40 16.53
C SER A 354 4.23 -13.47 17.72
N PRO A 355 5.28 -12.92 18.36
CA PRO A 355 5.15 -11.87 19.36
C PRO A 355 4.41 -10.62 18.85
N MET A 356 4.60 -10.25 17.58
CA MET A 356 3.85 -9.14 16.96
C MET A 356 2.35 -9.42 16.95
N HIS A 357 1.94 -10.63 16.59
CA HIS A 357 0.52 -11.01 16.65
C HIS A 357 -0.03 -10.88 18.07
N ILE A 358 0.69 -11.37 19.08
CA ILE A 358 0.27 -11.23 20.48
C ILE A 358 0.08 -9.76 20.85
N ALA A 359 1.04 -8.90 20.50
CA ALA A 359 0.96 -7.47 20.78
C ALA A 359 -0.29 -6.84 20.16
N LEU A 360 -0.60 -7.18 18.90
CA LEU A 360 -1.77 -6.69 18.18
C LEU A 360 -3.09 -7.23 18.73
N PHE A 361 -3.20 -8.54 18.98
CA PHE A 361 -4.43 -9.16 19.49
C PHE A 361 -4.77 -8.75 20.94
N ARG A 362 -3.84 -8.10 21.65
CA ARG A 362 -4.07 -7.41 22.93
C ARG A 362 -4.62 -6.00 22.78
N ASN A 363 -4.72 -5.47 21.57
CA ASN A 363 -5.17 -4.12 21.30
C ASN A 363 -6.60 -4.13 20.74
N ALA A 364 -7.56 -3.52 21.44
CA ALA A 364 -8.94 -3.48 20.97
C ALA A 364 -9.15 -2.61 19.72
N GLU A 365 -8.33 -1.58 19.48
CA GLU A 365 -8.36 -0.80 18.24
C GLU A 365 -7.93 -1.65 17.05
N PHE A 366 -6.91 -2.50 17.20
CA PHE A 366 -6.54 -3.49 16.19
C PHE A 366 -7.66 -4.49 15.92
N LEU A 367 -8.32 -4.99 16.98
CA LEU A 367 -9.42 -5.95 16.83
C LEU A 367 -10.58 -5.35 16.01
N ARG A 368 -10.92 -4.07 16.24
CA ARG A 368 -11.90 -3.32 15.44
C ARG A 368 -11.44 -3.09 14.01
N ALA A 369 -10.18 -2.71 13.82
CA ALA A 369 -9.61 -2.53 12.49
C ALA A 369 -9.65 -3.83 11.66
N ARG A 370 -9.38 -4.97 12.31
CA ARG A 370 -9.49 -6.30 11.71
C ARG A 370 -10.94 -6.67 11.39
N GLU A 371 -11.88 -6.38 12.28
CA GLU A 371 -13.32 -6.57 12.03
C GLU A 371 -13.79 -5.74 10.83
N LYS A 372 -13.47 -4.45 10.82
CA LYS A 372 -13.76 -3.50 9.74
C LYS A 372 -13.24 -4.02 8.39
N ALA A 373 -12.03 -4.58 8.37
CA ALA A 373 -11.46 -5.17 7.15
C ALA A 373 -12.29 -6.34 6.59
N PHE A 374 -12.83 -7.22 7.44
CA PHE A 374 -13.76 -8.27 6.99
C PHE A 374 -15.06 -7.68 6.46
N GLU A 375 -15.64 -6.71 7.18
CA GLU A 375 -16.89 -6.08 6.76
C GLU A 375 -16.75 -5.38 5.40
N GLU A 376 -15.71 -4.57 5.21
CA GLU A 376 -15.41 -3.88 3.94
C GLU A 376 -15.28 -4.88 2.80
N PHE A 377 -14.51 -5.96 3.00
CA PHE A 377 -14.29 -7.00 1.99
C PHE A 377 -15.59 -7.68 1.55
N PHE A 378 -16.41 -8.15 2.50
CA PHE A 378 -17.62 -8.90 2.19
C PHE A 378 -18.80 -8.02 1.73
N ARG A 379 -18.89 -6.77 2.20
CA ARG A 379 -19.96 -5.83 1.80
C ARG A 379 -19.72 -5.22 0.42
N ALA A 380 -18.46 -4.95 0.07
CA ALA A 380 -18.10 -4.50 -1.28
C ALA A 380 -18.31 -5.60 -2.35
N GLY A 381 -18.54 -6.86 -1.93
CA GLY A 381 -18.67 -8.00 -2.83
C GLY A 381 -17.33 -8.47 -3.41
N ASN A 382 -16.22 -8.12 -2.74
CA ASN A 382 -14.88 -8.49 -3.18
C ASN A 382 -14.65 -10.00 -3.13
N ASP A 383 -15.31 -10.72 -2.21
CA ASP A 383 -15.34 -12.17 -2.15
C ASP A 383 -15.86 -12.80 -3.47
N LYS A 384 -16.97 -12.28 -3.97
CA LYS A 384 -17.59 -12.76 -5.21
C LYS A 384 -16.78 -12.38 -6.44
N ALA A 385 -16.27 -11.14 -6.48
CA ALA A 385 -15.42 -10.66 -7.57
C ALA A 385 -14.12 -11.48 -7.68
N PHE A 386 -13.46 -11.73 -6.54
CA PHE A 386 -12.27 -12.58 -6.46
C PHE A 386 -12.55 -14.01 -6.92
N LEU A 387 -13.63 -14.65 -6.43
CA LEU A 387 -13.99 -16.01 -6.83
C LEU A 387 -14.31 -16.10 -8.33
N ALA A 388 -14.95 -15.09 -8.91
CA ALA A 388 -15.23 -15.04 -10.35
C ALA A 388 -13.94 -14.90 -11.18
N GLU A 389 -13.01 -14.03 -10.75
CA GLU A 389 -11.68 -13.89 -11.37
C GLU A 389 -10.90 -15.21 -11.30
N ALA A 390 -10.87 -15.85 -10.12
CA ALA A 390 -10.16 -17.09 -9.91
C ALA A 390 -10.79 -18.26 -10.72
N ARG A 391 -12.12 -18.32 -10.81
CA ARG A 391 -12.83 -19.32 -11.63
C ARG A 391 -12.49 -19.18 -13.11
N HIS A 392 -12.51 -17.95 -13.62
CA HIS A 392 -12.14 -17.68 -15.01
C HIS A 392 -10.71 -18.12 -15.33
N LEU A 393 -9.77 -17.91 -14.39
CA LEU A 393 -8.41 -18.41 -14.53
C LEU A 393 -8.37 -19.94 -14.54
N VAL A 394 -9.04 -20.62 -13.60
CA VAL A 394 -9.08 -22.09 -13.53
C VAL A 394 -9.70 -22.73 -14.77
N ASP A 395 -10.66 -22.08 -15.41
CA ASP A 395 -11.30 -22.58 -16.64
C ASP A 395 -10.43 -22.41 -17.88
N SER A 396 -9.60 -21.37 -17.94
CA SER A 396 -8.74 -21.04 -19.09
C SER A 396 -7.34 -21.68 -19.03
N LEU A 397 -6.78 -21.82 -17.82
CA LEU A 397 -5.42 -22.32 -17.60
C LEU A 397 -5.14 -23.73 -18.17
N PRO A 398 -6.08 -24.69 -18.18
CA PRO A 398 -5.86 -26.01 -18.78
C PRO A 398 -5.41 -25.99 -20.24
N LEU A 399 -5.74 -24.95 -21.01
CA LEU A 399 -5.26 -24.78 -22.39
C LEU A 399 -3.74 -24.64 -22.46
N ALA A 400 -3.14 -23.88 -21.53
CA ALA A 400 -1.68 -23.73 -21.43
C ALA A 400 -1.03 -24.98 -20.84
N LEU A 401 -1.63 -25.60 -19.82
CA LEU A 401 -1.10 -26.78 -19.11
C LEU A 401 -0.94 -28.00 -20.03
N ARG A 402 -1.77 -28.14 -21.08
CA ARG A 402 -1.63 -29.20 -22.10
C ARG A 402 -0.27 -29.20 -22.80
N HIS A 403 0.38 -28.04 -22.87
CA HIS A 403 1.66 -27.86 -23.53
C HIS A 403 2.83 -27.76 -22.54
N ASP A 404 2.57 -27.89 -21.23
CA ASP A 404 3.59 -27.93 -20.18
C ASP A 404 4.06 -29.39 -19.95
N PRO A 405 5.33 -29.72 -20.26
CA PRO A 405 5.87 -31.06 -20.06
C PRO A 405 6.34 -31.32 -18.61
N ASN A 406 6.27 -30.33 -17.73
CA ASN A 406 6.93 -30.31 -16.43
C ASN A 406 5.97 -29.94 -15.28
N LEU A 407 4.73 -30.42 -15.34
CA LEU A 407 3.76 -30.35 -14.25
C LEU A 407 4.17 -31.35 -13.17
N VAL A 408 4.95 -30.90 -12.18
CA VAL A 408 5.55 -31.78 -11.16
C VAL A 408 5.09 -31.35 -9.78
N ALA A 409 4.63 -32.30 -8.98
CA ALA A 409 4.40 -32.14 -7.54
C ALA A 409 4.89 -33.41 -6.82
N GLU A 410 5.63 -33.25 -5.71
CA GLU A 410 6.10 -34.39 -4.87
C GLU A 410 6.82 -35.53 -5.63
N LEU A 411 7.64 -35.19 -6.63
CA LEU A 411 8.33 -36.14 -7.53
C LEU A 411 7.39 -36.96 -8.45
N GLU A 412 6.15 -36.54 -8.63
CA GLU A 412 5.18 -37.14 -9.57
C GLU A 412 4.88 -36.18 -10.73
N ILE A 413 4.71 -36.72 -11.94
CA ILE A 413 4.29 -35.94 -13.11
C ILE A 413 2.77 -35.96 -13.18
N LEU A 414 2.15 -34.78 -13.07
CA LEU A 414 0.71 -34.61 -13.11
C LEU A 414 0.21 -34.40 -14.54
N SER A 415 -0.99 -34.91 -14.82
CA SER A 415 -1.77 -34.54 -15.99
C SER A 415 -2.45 -33.17 -15.82
N PRO A 416 -2.76 -32.46 -16.91
CA PRO A 416 -3.56 -31.23 -16.87
C PRO A 416 -4.91 -31.42 -16.17
N GLU A 417 -5.52 -32.59 -16.30
CA GLU A 417 -6.79 -32.95 -15.68
C GLU A 417 -6.67 -33.07 -14.16
N GLU A 418 -5.58 -33.66 -13.65
CA GLU A 418 -5.28 -33.72 -12.21
C GLU A 418 -5.03 -32.33 -11.62
N VAL A 419 -4.24 -31.51 -12.33
CA VAL A 419 -4.01 -30.10 -11.94
C VAL A 419 -5.31 -29.31 -11.93
N LYS A 420 -6.18 -29.49 -12.94
CA LYS A 420 -7.51 -28.86 -12.95
C LYS A 420 -8.37 -29.31 -11.77
N GLY A 421 -8.41 -30.61 -11.48
CA GLY A 421 -9.15 -31.14 -10.33
C GLY A 421 -8.66 -30.55 -9.01
N ALA A 422 -7.35 -30.40 -8.83
CA ALA A 422 -6.76 -29.75 -7.66
C ALA A 422 -7.13 -28.26 -7.58
N MET A 423 -7.12 -27.53 -8.70
CA MET A 423 -7.56 -26.13 -8.76
C MET A 423 -9.06 -25.97 -8.42
N ASP A 424 -9.92 -26.85 -8.93
CA ASP A 424 -11.35 -26.83 -8.62
C ASP A 424 -11.60 -27.09 -7.13
N GLN A 425 -10.85 -28.04 -6.54
CA GLN A 425 -10.88 -28.32 -5.11
C GLN A 425 -10.39 -27.13 -4.28
N LEU A 426 -9.32 -26.47 -4.70
CA LEU A 426 -8.84 -25.23 -4.07
C LEU A 426 -9.93 -24.17 -4.05
N LEU A 427 -10.58 -23.90 -5.18
CA LEU A 427 -11.64 -22.88 -5.21
C LEU A 427 -12.85 -23.24 -4.35
N SER A 428 -13.24 -24.52 -4.29
CA SER A 428 -14.27 -25.01 -3.36
C SER A 428 -13.88 -24.77 -1.89
N THR A 429 -12.61 -25.03 -1.55
CA THR A 429 -12.07 -24.74 -0.22
C THR A 429 -12.11 -23.24 0.11
N ILE A 430 -11.74 -22.37 -0.84
CA ILE A 430 -11.80 -20.91 -0.65
C ILE A 430 -13.24 -20.45 -0.42
N GLU A 431 -14.18 -20.92 -1.24
CA GLU A 431 -15.59 -20.55 -1.13
C GLU A 431 -16.18 -20.94 0.23
N GLY A 432 -15.97 -22.19 0.67
CA GLY A 432 -16.43 -22.64 1.98
C GLY A 432 -15.78 -21.90 3.15
N LEU A 433 -14.51 -21.51 3.02
CA LEU A 433 -13.82 -20.69 4.01
C LEU A 433 -14.40 -19.27 4.07
N PHE A 434 -14.67 -18.64 2.92
CA PHE A 434 -15.28 -17.31 2.86
C PHE A 434 -16.67 -17.31 3.49
N GLU A 435 -17.49 -18.33 3.22
CA GLU A 435 -18.80 -18.49 3.88
C GLU A 435 -18.66 -18.62 5.40
N MET A 436 -17.69 -19.40 5.87
CA MET A 436 -17.42 -19.59 7.29
C MET A 436 -16.95 -18.31 7.99
N VAL A 437 -16.02 -17.57 7.37
CA VAL A 437 -15.51 -16.29 7.89
C VAL A 437 -16.62 -15.24 7.88
N ARG A 438 -17.41 -15.13 6.80
CA ARG A 438 -18.57 -14.24 6.73
C ARG A 438 -19.57 -14.56 7.83
N GLY A 439 -19.88 -15.83 8.06
CA GLY A 439 -20.76 -16.27 9.15
C GLY A 439 -20.25 -15.88 10.55
N THR A 440 -18.93 -15.81 10.72
CA THR A 440 -18.26 -15.52 11.99
C THR A 440 -18.14 -14.03 12.28
N TYR A 441 -17.74 -13.22 11.30
CA TYR A 441 -17.40 -11.80 11.50
C TYR A 441 -18.46 -10.83 10.98
N VAL A 442 -19.29 -11.24 10.01
CA VAL A 442 -20.28 -10.35 9.38
C VAL A 442 -21.69 -10.68 9.88
N ASP A 443 -22.10 -11.95 9.76
CA ASP A 443 -23.42 -12.39 10.20
C ASP A 443 -23.54 -12.43 11.74
N ASP A 444 -22.40 -12.58 12.43
CA ASP A 444 -22.27 -12.63 13.90
C ASP A 444 -23.30 -13.59 14.56
N ARG A 445 -23.44 -14.79 13.98
CA ARG A 445 -24.53 -15.72 14.34
C ARG A 445 -24.41 -16.17 15.79
N GLY A 446 -25.46 -15.90 16.57
CA GLY A 446 -25.54 -16.30 17.98
C GLY A 446 -25.06 -15.25 18.97
N ALA A 447 -24.55 -14.12 18.49
CA ALA A 447 -24.17 -12.98 19.32
C ALA A 447 -25.40 -12.27 19.92
N ARG A 448 -25.24 -11.74 21.13
CA ARG A 448 -26.31 -11.13 21.94
C ARG A 448 -25.78 -9.89 22.64
N VAL A 449 -26.68 -8.96 22.90
CA VAL A 449 -26.46 -7.88 23.85
C VAL A 449 -27.48 -8.07 24.96
N GLN A 450 -27.00 -8.15 26.19
CA GLN A 450 -27.84 -8.27 27.37
C GLN A 450 -27.63 -7.06 28.26
N TYR A 451 -28.61 -6.73 29.10
CA TYR A 451 -28.47 -5.61 30.02
C TYR A 451 -29.13 -5.87 31.37
N ARG A 452 -28.70 -5.11 32.37
CA ARG A 452 -29.28 -5.04 33.70
C ARG A 452 -29.31 -3.58 34.17
N ASP A 453 -30.47 -3.13 34.61
CA ASP A 453 -30.59 -1.86 35.34
C ASP A 453 -30.00 -2.05 36.75
N VAL A 454 -28.89 -1.37 37.06
CA VAL A 454 -28.15 -1.58 38.31
C VAL A 454 -28.63 -0.61 39.39
N SER A 455 -28.65 0.66 39.04
CA SER A 455 -29.13 1.76 39.88
C SER A 455 -29.43 2.97 38.98
N GLN A 456 -30.02 4.03 39.55
CA GLN A 456 -30.29 5.25 38.78
C GLN A 456 -29.01 5.76 38.10
N GLY A 457 -29.04 5.82 36.76
CA GLY A 457 -27.90 6.29 35.96
C GLY A 457 -26.79 5.27 35.75
N VAL A 458 -26.95 4.00 36.16
CA VAL A 458 -25.97 2.94 35.92
C VAL A 458 -26.64 1.73 35.27
N VAL A 459 -26.29 1.45 34.02
CA VAL A 459 -26.81 0.30 33.27
C VAL A 459 -25.66 -0.62 32.90
N ALA A 460 -25.70 -1.86 33.38
CA ALA A 460 -24.73 -2.87 32.99
C ALA A 460 -25.13 -3.51 31.66
N VAL A 461 -24.16 -3.74 30.78
CA VAL A 461 -24.34 -4.37 29.47
C VAL A 461 -23.30 -5.47 29.26
N GLU A 462 -23.75 -6.59 28.69
CA GLU A 462 -22.87 -7.67 28.23
C GLU A 462 -22.94 -7.78 26.72
N VAL A 463 -21.78 -7.74 26.07
CA VAL A 463 -21.62 -7.91 24.63
C VAL A 463 -20.96 -9.24 24.35
N THR A 464 -21.59 -10.08 23.54
CA THR A 464 -21.02 -11.34 23.04
C THR A 464 -20.86 -11.30 21.51
N GLY A 465 -20.12 -12.24 20.94
CA GLY A 465 -19.86 -12.31 19.49
C GLY A 465 -18.50 -11.73 19.09
N ARG A 466 -18.21 -11.74 17.79
CA ARG A 466 -16.95 -11.20 17.25
C ARG A 466 -17.13 -9.86 16.54
N ARG A 467 -18.37 -9.45 16.28
CA ARG A 467 -18.70 -8.14 15.74
C ARG A 467 -18.92 -7.15 16.88
N SER A 468 -18.35 -5.96 16.79
CA SER A 468 -18.51 -4.90 17.78
C SER A 468 -19.93 -4.29 17.76
N VAL A 469 -20.28 -3.63 18.86
CA VAL A 469 -21.51 -2.83 19.00
C VAL A 469 -21.11 -1.37 18.91
N GLU A 470 -21.47 -0.68 17.83
CA GLU A 470 -21.08 0.73 17.57
C GLU A 470 -21.89 1.74 18.39
N GLN A 471 -23.12 1.38 18.77
CA GLN A 471 -24.00 2.27 19.51
C GLN A 471 -24.87 1.50 20.52
N ILE A 472 -25.04 2.06 21.71
CA ILE A 472 -25.99 1.59 22.72
C ILE A 472 -26.88 2.75 23.13
N ALA A 473 -28.20 2.54 23.10
CA ALA A 473 -29.19 3.53 23.48
C ALA A 473 -29.98 3.08 24.71
N LEU A 474 -30.01 3.94 25.72
CA LEU A 474 -30.83 3.81 26.91
C LEU A 474 -32.11 4.63 26.72
N THR A 475 -33.28 3.99 26.84
CA THR A 475 -34.59 4.66 26.67
C THR A 475 -35.28 4.79 28.01
N TYR A 476 -35.69 6.01 28.37
CA TYR A 476 -36.37 6.32 29.62
C TYR A 476 -37.86 6.63 29.44
N ASP A 477 -38.63 6.60 30.53
CA ASP A 477 -40.08 6.87 30.54
C ASP A 477 -40.47 8.33 30.31
N ARG A 478 -39.49 9.24 30.35
CA ARG A 478 -39.65 10.69 30.17
C ARG A 478 -38.50 11.27 29.36
N THR A 479 -38.72 12.48 28.84
CA THR A 479 -37.68 13.22 28.10
C THR A 479 -36.51 13.56 29.03
N VAL A 480 -35.28 13.40 28.52
CA VAL A 480 -34.05 13.74 29.23
C VAL A 480 -33.91 15.26 29.20
N GLY A 481 -33.99 15.89 30.38
CA GLY A 481 -34.23 17.33 30.56
C GLY A 481 -33.04 18.26 30.34
N GLY A 482 -31.89 17.77 29.90
CA GLY A 482 -30.67 18.55 29.75
C GLY A 482 -29.44 17.73 29.36
N PRO A 483 -28.24 18.35 29.31
CA PRO A 483 -27.00 17.63 29.03
C PRO A 483 -26.70 16.62 30.14
N VAL A 484 -25.99 15.56 29.78
CA VAL A 484 -25.55 14.52 30.71
C VAL A 484 -24.04 14.39 30.66
N ARG A 485 -23.42 13.98 31.77
CA ARG A 485 -22.06 13.47 31.77
C ARG A 485 -22.12 11.95 31.69
N SER A 486 -21.22 11.36 30.94
CA SER A 486 -21.23 9.91 30.76
C SER A 486 -19.84 9.31 30.79
N ALA A 487 -19.79 8.09 31.30
CA ALA A 487 -18.57 7.30 31.35
C ALA A 487 -18.90 5.84 31.02
N VAL A 488 -17.91 5.12 30.53
CA VAL A 488 -17.97 3.66 30.44
C VAL A 488 -16.98 3.09 31.45
N ARG A 489 -17.39 2.07 32.19
CA ARG A 489 -16.55 1.36 33.15
C ARG A 489 -16.50 -0.13 32.82
N TRP A 490 -15.33 -0.73 33.01
CA TRP A 490 -15.12 -2.17 32.98
C TRP A 490 -14.16 -2.57 34.12
N TYR A 491 -13.84 -3.85 34.22
CA TYR A 491 -12.97 -4.38 35.28
C TYR A 491 -11.75 -5.06 34.67
N ASP A 492 -10.58 -4.82 35.24
CA ASP A 492 -9.36 -5.55 34.87
C ASP A 492 -9.33 -6.96 35.51
N ASN A 493 -8.21 -7.67 35.35
CA ASN A 493 -8.07 -9.04 35.86
C ASN A 493 -7.98 -9.13 37.38
N ASP A 494 -7.57 -8.03 38.04
CA ASP A 494 -7.51 -7.94 39.49
C ASP A 494 -8.86 -7.46 40.07
N GLY A 495 -9.88 -7.30 39.21
CA GLY A 495 -11.20 -6.82 39.55
C GLY A 495 -11.22 -5.33 39.88
N GLN A 496 -10.19 -4.57 39.49
CA GLN A 496 -10.17 -3.12 39.67
C GLN A 496 -10.98 -2.45 38.56
N PRO A 497 -11.84 -1.46 38.91
CA PRO A 497 -12.61 -0.74 37.92
C PRO A 497 -11.71 0.21 37.12
N VAL A 498 -11.84 0.16 35.80
CA VAL A 498 -11.27 1.14 34.88
C VAL A 498 -12.44 1.91 34.26
N SER A 499 -12.37 3.24 34.25
CA SER A 499 -13.44 4.08 33.73
C SER A 499 -12.88 5.16 32.81
N VAL A 500 -13.55 5.40 31.68
CA VAL A 500 -13.20 6.45 30.73
C VAL A 500 -14.40 7.36 30.48
N ASP A 501 -14.13 8.66 30.37
CA ASP A 501 -15.12 9.67 29.99
C ASP A 501 -15.48 9.50 28.51
N VAL A 502 -16.77 9.43 28.20
CA VAL A 502 -17.29 9.34 26.82
C VAL A 502 -18.34 10.40 26.53
N THR A 503 -18.39 11.45 27.36
CA THR A 503 -19.40 12.53 27.31
C THR A 503 -19.46 13.20 25.93
N GLY A 504 -18.30 13.47 25.31
CA GLY A 504 -18.22 14.07 23.98
C GLY A 504 -18.82 13.22 22.84
N SER A 505 -19.08 11.94 23.09
CA SER A 505 -19.69 10.99 22.16
C SER A 505 -21.06 10.45 22.61
N THR A 506 -21.68 11.14 23.55
CA THR A 506 -22.98 10.75 24.08
C THR A 506 -24.03 11.75 23.64
N GLN A 507 -25.04 11.27 22.91
CA GLN A 507 -26.12 12.10 22.40
C GLN A 507 -27.38 11.93 23.24
N VAL A 508 -28.07 13.04 23.50
CA VAL A 508 -29.40 13.05 24.12
C VAL A 508 -30.43 13.35 23.03
N ILE A 509 -31.33 12.39 22.77
CA ILE A 509 -32.34 12.49 21.72
C ILE A 509 -33.71 12.18 22.34
N GLY A 510 -34.45 13.23 22.71
CA GLY A 510 -35.76 13.09 23.36
C GLY A 510 -35.65 12.36 24.70
N ASN A 511 -36.19 11.15 24.79
CA ASN A 511 -36.10 10.28 25.98
C ASN A 511 -34.97 9.24 25.90
N ARG A 512 -34.06 9.36 24.93
CA ARG A 512 -32.95 8.43 24.72
C ARG A 512 -31.61 9.06 25.03
N ILE A 513 -30.73 8.28 25.63
CA ILE A 513 -29.30 8.59 25.77
C ILE A 513 -28.54 7.56 24.94
N VAL A 514 -27.82 8.02 23.92
CA VAL A 514 -27.11 7.18 22.95
C VAL A 514 -25.61 7.33 23.18
N PHE A 515 -24.97 6.22 23.54
CA PHE A 515 -23.53 6.09 23.60
C PHE A 515 -23.02 5.70 22.21
N GLU A 516 -22.27 6.57 21.55
CA GLU A 516 -21.72 6.33 20.21
C GLU A 516 -20.27 5.82 20.32
N ARG A 517 -20.08 4.69 20.99
CA ARG A 517 -18.78 4.07 21.22
C ARG A 517 -18.83 2.61 20.87
N GLU A 518 -17.71 2.08 20.39
CA GLU A 518 -17.61 0.67 20.02
C GLU A 518 -17.31 -0.22 21.22
N PHE A 519 -18.21 -1.16 21.51
CA PHE A 519 -18.07 -2.16 22.56
C PHE A 519 -17.75 -3.53 21.95
N ILE A 520 -16.75 -4.22 22.49
CA ILE A 520 -16.34 -5.56 22.04
C ILE A 520 -16.60 -6.62 23.11
N ALA A 521 -16.72 -7.88 22.69
CA ALA A 521 -16.71 -9.01 23.61
C ALA A 521 -15.32 -9.19 24.25
N HIS A 522 -15.24 -9.94 25.36
CA HIS A 522 -13.95 -10.32 25.94
C HIS A 522 -13.31 -11.42 25.07
N LEU A 523 -12.25 -11.07 24.36
CA LEU A 523 -11.48 -12.01 23.54
C LEU A 523 -10.27 -12.51 24.32
N ARG A 524 -10.45 -13.60 25.07
CA ARG A 524 -9.39 -14.15 25.90
C ARG A 524 -8.39 -14.95 25.07
N GLU A 525 -7.11 -14.59 25.22
CA GLU A 525 -5.99 -15.36 24.67
C GLU A 525 -6.01 -16.82 25.15
N ASN A 526 -5.87 -17.76 24.21
CA ASN A 526 -5.53 -19.14 24.48
C ASN A 526 -4.25 -19.48 23.71
N LEU A 527 -3.10 -19.24 24.35
CA LEU A 527 -1.77 -19.36 23.75
C LEU A 527 -0.98 -20.51 24.39
N PRO A 528 -1.22 -21.77 23.99
CA PRO A 528 -0.50 -22.91 24.57
C PRO A 528 1.01 -22.89 24.27
N VAL A 529 1.47 -22.54 23.06
CA VAL A 529 2.91 -22.47 22.70
C VAL A 529 3.13 -21.64 21.42
N LEU A 530 4.18 -20.81 21.35
CA LEU A 530 4.65 -20.16 20.12
C LEU A 530 5.66 -21.00 19.30
N LYS A 531 6.07 -22.19 19.77
CA LYS A 531 7.10 -23.04 19.14
C LYS A 531 6.50 -24.28 18.47
N GLY A 532 6.72 -24.45 17.17
CA GLY A 532 6.44 -25.70 16.42
C GLY A 532 5.00 -25.86 15.90
N THR A 533 4.69 -27.07 15.41
CA THR A 533 3.44 -27.46 14.71
C THR A 533 2.14 -27.33 15.51
N ASP A 534 2.20 -26.82 16.75
CA ASP A 534 1.04 -26.60 17.60
C ASP A 534 0.49 -25.16 17.52
N MET A 535 1.06 -24.29 16.68
CA MET A 535 0.58 -22.91 16.44
C MET A 535 -0.90 -22.83 16.05
N TRP A 536 -1.45 -23.88 15.40
CA TRP A 536 -2.88 -24.00 15.06
C TRP A 536 -3.82 -24.06 16.29
N LYS A 537 -3.26 -24.28 17.49
CA LYS A 537 -4.00 -24.25 18.75
C LYS A 537 -4.07 -22.85 19.36
N ASN A 538 -3.26 -21.91 18.88
CA ASN A 538 -3.31 -20.52 19.35
C ASN A 538 -4.56 -19.85 18.78
N GLY A 539 -5.18 -18.97 19.54
CA GLY A 539 -6.31 -18.17 19.09
C GLY A 539 -7.10 -17.58 20.25
N LEU A 540 -8.23 -16.94 19.94
CA LEU A 540 -9.05 -16.27 20.93
C LEU A 540 -10.29 -17.09 21.28
N VAL A 541 -10.61 -17.10 22.57
CA VAL A 541 -11.87 -17.60 23.11
C VAL A 541 -12.79 -16.41 23.32
N VAL A 542 -13.99 -16.46 22.74
CA VAL A 542 -14.99 -15.40 22.87
C VAL A 542 -15.77 -15.61 24.17
N GLU A 543 -15.68 -14.65 25.09
CA GLU A 543 -16.40 -14.60 26.36
C GLU A 543 -17.24 -13.29 26.41
N PRO A 544 -18.32 -13.22 27.21
CA PRO A 544 -19.08 -11.98 27.35
C PRO A 544 -18.22 -10.83 27.89
N GLY A 545 -18.19 -9.71 27.18
CA GLY A 545 -17.56 -8.47 27.63
C GLY A 545 -18.54 -7.65 28.47
N TYR A 546 -18.20 -7.38 29.73
CA TYR A 546 -19.03 -6.67 30.68
C TYR A 546 -18.63 -5.19 30.78
N TYR A 547 -19.62 -4.30 30.65
CA TYR A 547 -19.45 -2.86 30.81
C TYR A 547 -20.56 -2.26 31.68
N GLU A 548 -20.24 -1.22 32.43
CA GLU A 548 -21.23 -0.34 33.04
C GLU A 548 -21.28 0.97 32.24
N LEU A 549 -22.47 1.35 31.79
CA LEU A 549 -22.77 2.65 31.19
C LEU A 549 -23.23 3.59 32.30
N LEU A 550 -22.45 4.63 32.54
CA LEU A 550 -22.71 5.61 33.57
C LEU A 550 -23.27 6.89 32.96
N VAL A 551 -24.37 7.37 33.52
CA VAL A 551 -25.02 8.62 33.18
C VAL A 551 -25.21 9.42 34.46
N GLN A 552 -24.57 10.58 34.51
CA GLN A 552 -24.75 11.57 35.57
C GLN A 552 -25.51 12.77 35.01
N ALA A 553 -26.57 13.18 35.71
CA ALA A 553 -27.42 14.30 35.33
C ALA A 553 -27.87 15.07 36.58
N ASP A 554 -28.07 16.37 36.44
CA ASP A 554 -28.59 17.24 37.51
C ASP A 554 -30.13 17.18 37.65
N PHE A 555 -30.76 16.22 36.98
CA PHE A 555 -32.20 15.99 36.95
C PHE A 555 -32.52 14.50 37.01
N ASP A 556 -33.75 14.16 37.37
CA ASP A 556 -34.24 12.78 37.39
C ASP A 556 -34.37 12.23 35.97
N LEU A 557 -33.62 11.16 35.66
CA LEU A 557 -33.66 10.47 34.38
C LEU A 557 -34.98 9.71 34.15
N GLY A 558 -35.76 9.44 35.20
CA GLY A 558 -36.93 8.57 35.15
C GLY A 558 -36.57 7.09 35.13
N SER A 559 -37.56 6.23 34.88
CA SER A 559 -37.35 4.77 34.85
C SER A 559 -36.83 4.29 33.49
N LEU A 560 -35.85 3.38 33.50
CA LEU A 560 -35.34 2.75 32.28
C LEU A 560 -36.39 1.81 31.69
N GLN A 561 -36.83 2.09 30.46
CA GLN A 561 -37.84 1.30 29.74
C GLN A 561 -37.22 0.22 28.86
N GLY A 562 -35.99 0.43 28.39
CA GLY A 562 -35.32 -0.55 27.54
C GLY A 562 -33.94 -0.11 27.06
N VAL A 563 -33.19 -1.08 26.55
CA VAL A 563 -31.89 -0.87 25.91
C VAL A 563 -31.95 -1.38 24.48
N GLN A 564 -31.48 -0.56 23.55
CA GLN A 564 -31.29 -0.94 22.15
C GLN A 564 -29.82 -0.82 21.78
N CYS A 565 -29.37 -1.63 20.83
CA CYS A 565 -28.00 -1.61 20.35
C CYS A 565 -27.96 -1.67 18.82
N LYS A 566 -26.85 -1.20 18.26
CA LYS A 566 -26.55 -1.27 16.84
C LYS A 566 -25.17 -1.89 16.69
N ARG A 567 -25.08 -3.01 15.96
CA ARG A 567 -23.79 -3.69 15.66
C ARG A 567 -23.07 -2.92 14.56
N SER A 568 -21.75 -2.99 14.53
CA SER A 568 -20.90 -2.27 13.57
C SER A 568 -21.43 -2.37 12.14
N GLY A 569 -21.82 -1.25 11.54
CA GLY A 569 -22.38 -1.14 10.20
C GLY A 569 -23.70 -1.89 9.93
N ALA A 570 -24.44 -2.34 10.94
CA ALA A 570 -25.83 -2.74 10.76
C ALA A 570 -26.72 -1.49 10.59
N GLU A 571 -27.77 -1.51 9.77
CA GLU A 571 -28.68 -0.35 9.67
C GLU A 571 -29.72 -0.30 10.80
N GLU A 572 -30.08 -1.46 11.35
CA GLU A 572 -31.21 -1.61 12.26
C GLU A 572 -30.79 -1.67 13.74
N TRP A 573 -31.57 -1.01 14.59
CA TRP A 573 -31.51 -1.15 16.05
C TRP A 573 -32.13 -2.46 16.51
N LYS A 574 -31.45 -3.20 17.38
CA LYS A 574 -31.96 -4.42 18.01
C LYS A 574 -32.17 -4.22 19.50
N LEU A 575 -33.25 -4.81 20.03
CA LEU A 575 -33.52 -4.82 21.47
C LEU A 575 -32.51 -5.72 22.20
N ALA A 576 -31.90 -5.19 23.24
CA ALA A 576 -31.09 -5.99 24.16
C ALA A 576 -32.01 -6.77 25.12
N THR A 577 -31.58 -7.96 25.54
CA THR A 577 -32.37 -8.81 26.44
C THR A 577 -32.04 -8.54 27.91
N VAL A 578 -33.04 -8.44 28.77
CA VAL A 578 -32.84 -8.28 30.22
C VAL A 578 -32.17 -9.54 30.81
N GLN A 579 -31.12 -9.36 31.61
CA GLN A 579 -30.47 -10.42 32.38
C GLN A 579 -30.23 -9.96 33.83
N PRO A 580 -31.15 -10.26 34.77
CA PRO A 580 -31.11 -9.68 36.13
C PRO A 580 -29.92 -10.17 36.97
N ASN A 581 -29.38 -11.35 36.67
CA ASN A 581 -28.31 -12.00 37.45
C ASN A 581 -26.90 -11.72 36.90
N MET A 582 -26.76 -10.74 35.99
CA MET A 582 -25.48 -10.34 35.39
C MET A 582 -24.45 -9.94 36.47
N GLN A 583 -23.20 -10.36 36.35
CA GLN A 583 -22.14 -10.02 37.31
C GLN A 583 -20.93 -9.44 36.58
N PRO A 584 -20.18 -8.52 37.19
CA PRO A 584 -18.94 -8.02 36.62
C PRO A 584 -17.96 -9.14 36.29
N THR A 585 -17.39 -9.11 35.09
CA THR A 585 -16.31 -9.99 34.64
C THR A 585 -15.09 -9.16 34.22
N GLY A 586 -13.89 -9.70 34.46
CA GLY A 586 -12.63 -9.08 34.04
C GLY A 586 -12.40 -9.21 32.53
N MET A 587 -11.87 -8.16 31.90
CA MET A 587 -11.67 -8.07 30.45
C MET A 587 -10.31 -8.58 29.94
N GLY A 588 -9.58 -9.35 30.74
CA GLY A 588 -8.37 -10.02 30.28
C GLY A 588 -7.17 -9.10 30.09
N LYS A 589 -6.33 -9.45 29.11
CA LYS A 589 -5.14 -8.68 28.73
C LYS A 589 -5.39 -7.66 27.63
N VAL A 590 -6.62 -7.59 27.12
CA VAL A 590 -6.98 -6.62 26.08
C VAL A 590 -6.93 -5.20 26.67
N ARG A 591 -6.34 -4.27 25.93
CA ARG A 591 -6.22 -2.84 26.24
C ARG A 591 -7.00 -2.00 25.23
N ASN A 592 -7.19 -0.72 25.54
CA ASN A 592 -7.88 0.27 24.70
C ASN A 592 -9.33 -0.12 24.36
N LEU A 593 -9.99 -0.80 25.32
CA LEU A 593 -11.34 -1.35 25.18
C LEU A 593 -12.39 -0.32 24.85
N ILE A 594 -12.23 0.93 25.30
CA ILE A 594 -13.08 2.05 24.96
C ILE A 594 -12.17 3.26 24.73
N VAL A 595 -12.24 3.86 23.55
CA VAL A 595 -11.51 5.09 23.23
C VAL A 595 -12.14 6.25 24.02
N PRO A 596 -11.38 6.94 24.89
CA PRO A 596 -11.88 8.09 25.63
C PRO A 596 -12.44 9.17 24.69
N SER A 597 -13.48 9.85 25.15
CA SER A 597 -14.08 10.98 24.45
C SER A 597 -14.63 12.01 25.44
N PRO A 598 -13.76 12.67 26.19
CA PRO A 598 -14.20 13.78 27.03
C PRO A 598 -14.76 14.91 26.16
N VAL A 599 -15.52 15.81 26.77
CA VAL A 599 -15.84 17.09 26.15
C VAL A 599 -14.55 17.91 26.15
N VAL A 600 -13.91 18.05 24.99
CA VAL A 600 -12.70 18.85 24.83
C VAL A 600 -13.11 20.29 24.52
N THR A 601 -12.64 21.23 25.34
CA THR A 601 -12.67 22.65 24.98
C THR A 601 -11.42 22.94 24.15
N PRO A 602 -11.54 23.55 22.95
CA PRO A 602 -10.38 23.93 22.16
C PRO A 602 -9.41 24.78 22.97
N GLU A 603 -8.12 24.53 22.81
CA GLU A 603 -7.09 25.44 23.33
C GLU A 603 -7.20 26.76 22.57
N VAL A 604 -7.17 27.90 23.29
CA VAL A 604 -7.33 29.23 22.68
C VAL A 604 -6.07 30.05 22.91
N TRP A 605 -5.44 30.52 21.83
CA TRP A 605 -4.31 31.45 21.89
C TRP A 605 -4.77 32.85 21.50
N SER A 606 -4.27 33.85 22.22
CA SER A 606 -4.58 35.27 22.00
C SER A 606 -3.46 36.16 22.53
N GLY A 607 -3.29 37.35 21.94
CA GLY A 607 -2.27 38.30 22.36
C GLY A 607 -0.86 37.88 21.96
N GLU A 608 0.14 38.13 22.80
CA GLU A 608 1.53 37.72 22.55
C GLU A 608 1.81 36.37 23.22
N ARG A 609 2.42 35.44 22.48
CA ARG A 609 2.81 34.12 22.99
C ARG A 609 4.23 33.77 22.55
N GLU A 610 5.08 33.45 23.52
CA GLU A 610 6.49 33.15 23.29
C GLU A 610 6.77 31.65 23.48
N ILE A 611 7.53 31.03 22.58
CA ILE A 611 7.79 29.58 22.55
C ILE A 611 9.29 29.31 22.40
N SER A 612 9.89 28.60 23.36
CA SER A 612 11.33 28.31 23.41
C SER A 612 11.72 26.84 23.18
N GLY A 613 10.79 26.00 22.73
CA GLY A 613 11.01 24.59 22.43
C GLY A 613 9.85 24.00 21.64
N SER A 614 9.65 22.69 21.71
CA SER A 614 8.53 22.03 21.03
C SER A 614 7.26 22.01 21.89
N VAL A 615 6.15 22.45 21.33
CA VAL A 615 4.81 22.36 21.91
C VAL A 615 3.98 21.40 21.07
N VAL A 616 3.36 20.41 21.71
CA VAL A 616 2.42 19.48 21.06
C VAL A 616 1.01 19.78 21.59
N ILE A 617 0.07 20.01 20.67
CA ILE A 617 -1.33 20.26 20.96
C ILE A 617 -2.14 19.05 20.50
N GLU A 618 -2.53 18.22 21.47
CA GLU A 618 -3.27 16.96 21.23
C GLU A 618 -4.70 17.21 20.69
N GLY A 619 -5.34 18.30 21.12
CA GLY A 619 -6.72 18.65 20.74
C GLY A 619 -6.80 19.79 19.73
N ASP A 620 -8.00 20.34 19.57
CA ASP A 620 -8.23 21.49 18.70
C ASP A 620 -7.53 22.75 19.24
N LEU A 621 -6.94 23.52 18.33
CA LEU A 621 -6.30 24.81 18.61
C LEU A 621 -7.02 25.93 17.85
N THR A 622 -7.53 26.91 18.58
CA THR A 622 -8.04 28.16 18.04
C THR A 622 -7.06 29.31 18.33
N ILE A 623 -6.65 30.04 17.31
CA ILE A 623 -5.80 31.23 17.44
C ILE A 623 -6.62 32.44 17.04
N LEU A 624 -6.81 33.39 17.97
CA LEU A 624 -7.64 34.56 17.75
C LEU A 624 -6.95 35.61 16.85
N PRO A 625 -7.70 36.45 16.13
CA PRO A 625 -7.14 37.57 15.35
C PRO A 625 -6.18 38.45 16.16
N GLY A 626 -5.11 38.93 15.52
CA GLY A 626 -4.12 39.83 16.13
C GLY A 626 -3.17 39.16 17.13
N THR A 627 -3.07 37.83 17.10
CA THR A 627 -2.15 37.07 17.96
C THR A 627 -0.74 37.04 17.35
N ASP A 628 0.26 37.38 18.17
CA ASP A 628 1.67 37.35 17.82
C ASP A 628 2.36 36.15 18.50
N ILE A 629 2.87 35.22 17.69
CA ILE A 629 3.51 33.99 18.14
C ILE A 629 5.01 34.10 17.85
N ARG A 630 5.78 34.24 18.93
CA ARG A 630 7.21 34.54 18.93
C ARG A 630 8.00 33.27 19.23
N LEU A 631 8.69 32.76 18.23
CA LEU A 631 9.36 31.47 18.27
C LEU A 631 10.88 31.67 18.38
N HIS A 632 11.50 31.11 19.41
CA HIS A 632 12.97 31.08 19.57
C HIS A 632 13.60 30.06 18.61
N PRO A 633 14.95 30.05 18.47
CA PRO A 633 15.63 29.03 17.67
C PRO A 633 15.16 27.62 18.01
N GLU A 634 14.95 26.79 16.99
CA GLU A 634 14.49 25.39 17.09
C GLU A 634 13.11 25.19 17.74
N ALA A 635 12.34 26.25 18.03
CA ALA A 635 11.00 26.11 18.58
C ALA A 635 10.03 25.52 17.53
N ASN A 636 9.15 24.62 17.98
CA ASN A 636 8.20 23.89 17.13
C ASN A 636 6.80 23.92 17.73
N VAL A 637 5.78 23.91 16.87
CA VAL A 637 4.38 23.74 17.24
C VAL A 637 3.82 22.58 16.41
N LEU A 638 3.44 21.49 17.05
CA LEU A 638 2.76 20.36 16.41
C LEU A 638 1.31 20.31 16.88
N VAL A 639 0.36 20.43 15.96
CA VAL A 639 -1.08 20.34 16.23
C VAL A 639 -1.59 19.01 15.68
N LEU A 640 -2.16 18.18 16.57
CA LEU A 640 -2.73 16.88 16.23
C LEU A 640 -4.25 16.93 16.07
N GLY A 641 -4.93 17.92 16.69
CA GLY A 641 -6.34 18.24 16.45
C GLY A 641 -6.53 19.34 15.40
N ARG A 642 -7.76 19.86 15.27
CA ARG A 642 -8.08 20.88 14.26
C ARG A 642 -7.45 22.22 14.61
N LEU A 643 -6.69 22.80 13.67
CA LEU A 643 -6.19 24.17 13.76
C LEU A 643 -7.19 25.15 13.14
N SER A 644 -7.63 26.14 13.91
CA SER A 644 -8.44 27.28 13.46
C SER A 644 -7.69 28.58 13.76
N ALA A 645 -6.89 29.06 12.80
CA ALA A 645 -6.14 30.30 12.89
C ALA A 645 -6.69 31.30 11.87
N GLU A 646 -7.78 31.98 12.22
CA GLU A 646 -8.49 32.86 11.29
C GLU A 646 -8.35 34.32 11.74
N GLY A 647 -7.27 34.97 11.30
CA GLY A 647 -7.04 36.39 11.47
C GLY A 647 -7.91 37.25 10.54
N THR A 648 -7.62 38.55 10.49
CA THR A 648 -8.23 39.48 9.53
C THR A 648 -7.16 40.34 8.87
N GLU A 649 -7.49 41.01 7.77
CA GLU A 649 -6.58 41.97 7.10
C GLU A 649 -6.03 43.04 8.07
N LYS A 650 -6.82 43.44 9.08
CA LYS A 650 -6.42 44.45 10.08
C LYS A 650 -5.71 43.85 11.28
N GLU A 651 -6.03 42.61 11.61
CA GLU A 651 -5.54 41.90 12.79
C GLU A 651 -5.04 40.52 12.34
N PRO A 652 -3.94 40.47 11.57
CA PRO A 652 -3.38 39.20 11.12
C PRO A 652 -2.83 38.41 12.31
N ILE A 653 -2.74 37.09 12.16
CA ILE A 653 -2.03 36.23 13.09
C ILE A 653 -0.59 36.11 12.59
N THR A 654 0.40 36.28 13.46
CA THR A 654 1.80 36.27 13.04
C THR A 654 2.60 35.18 13.75
N PHE A 655 3.44 34.48 12.98
CA PHE A 655 4.42 33.51 13.46
C PHE A 655 5.80 34.03 13.05
N MET A 656 6.61 34.44 14.03
CA MET A 656 7.84 35.17 13.77
C MET A 656 8.98 34.79 14.74
N PRO A 657 10.24 35.10 14.39
CA PRO A 657 11.35 34.94 15.33
C PRO A 657 11.13 35.77 16.61
N ALA A 658 11.48 35.20 17.76
CA ALA A 658 11.36 35.91 19.03
C ALA A 658 12.24 37.18 19.08
N ASN A 659 13.45 37.08 18.52
CA ASN A 659 14.41 38.16 18.44
C ASN A 659 14.85 38.41 16.98
N GLU A 660 15.16 39.66 16.65
CA GLU A 660 15.71 39.99 15.33
C GLU A 660 17.11 39.39 15.15
N GLY A 661 17.37 38.76 14.01
CA GLY A 661 18.68 38.20 13.67
C GLY A 661 19.07 36.91 14.40
N GLN A 662 18.14 36.27 15.13
CA GLN A 662 18.37 34.95 15.71
C GLN A 662 18.45 33.84 14.64
N ASP A 663 18.92 32.66 15.06
CA ASP A 663 18.78 31.43 14.28
C ASP A 663 17.28 31.08 14.05
N PRO A 664 16.91 30.46 12.92
CA PRO A 664 15.52 30.19 12.58
C PRO A 664 14.80 29.33 13.64
N TRP A 665 13.52 29.59 13.82
CA TRP A 665 12.64 28.65 14.50
C TRP A 665 12.34 27.45 13.58
N GLY A 666 11.81 26.37 14.14
CA GLY A 666 11.58 25.13 13.42
C GLY A 666 10.28 25.16 12.61
N VAL A 667 9.27 24.40 13.05
CA VAL A 667 8.04 24.15 12.28
C VAL A 667 6.76 24.49 13.04
N VAL A 668 5.72 24.92 12.31
CA VAL A 668 4.31 24.79 12.69
C VAL A 668 3.71 23.66 11.85
N ALA A 669 3.50 22.50 12.47
CA ALA A 669 3.02 21.31 11.80
C ALA A 669 1.58 20.99 12.19
N VAL A 670 0.77 20.56 11.23
CA VAL A 670 -0.57 20.01 11.43
C VAL A 670 -0.56 18.57 10.94
N LYS A 671 -0.95 17.62 11.80
CA LYS A 671 -0.77 16.20 11.50
C LYS A 671 -1.94 15.33 11.93
N GLY A 672 -2.31 14.42 11.04
CA GLY A 672 -3.24 13.33 11.33
C GLY A 672 -4.71 13.67 11.10
N LYS A 673 -5.54 12.63 11.05
CA LYS A 673 -6.96 12.72 10.70
C LYS A 673 -7.80 13.61 11.61
N GLU A 674 -7.41 13.75 12.88
CA GLU A 674 -8.14 14.60 13.84
C GLU A 674 -7.95 16.10 13.51
N ALA A 675 -6.93 16.43 12.72
CA ALA A 675 -6.70 17.77 12.21
C ALA A 675 -7.46 18.10 10.91
N ASN A 676 -8.29 17.17 10.40
CA ASN A 676 -9.06 17.39 9.19
C ASN A 676 -9.97 18.63 9.30
N GLY A 677 -10.06 19.40 8.22
CA GLY A 677 -10.83 20.64 8.16
C GLY A 677 -10.15 21.83 8.83
N SER A 678 -8.83 21.77 9.06
CA SER A 678 -8.05 22.90 9.58
C SER A 678 -8.10 24.11 8.65
N ARG A 679 -8.12 25.32 9.24
CA ARG A 679 -8.25 26.60 8.52
C ARG A 679 -7.22 27.60 9.00
N LEU A 680 -6.56 28.24 8.03
CA LEU A 680 -5.66 29.36 8.25
C LEU A 680 -6.11 30.52 7.36
N LYS A 681 -6.34 31.69 7.97
CA LYS A 681 -6.74 32.89 7.24
C LYS A 681 -5.98 34.12 7.74
N PHE A 682 -5.45 34.93 6.84
CA PHE A 682 -4.66 36.13 7.20
C PHE A 682 -3.54 35.82 8.22
N CYS A 683 -2.83 34.71 7.99
CA CYS A 683 -1.68 34.31 8.80
C CYS A 683 -0.37 34.68 8.11
N HIS A 684 0.60 35.22 8.86
CA HIS A 684 1.92 35.59 8.37
C HIS A 684 3.00 34.75 9.04
N PHE A 685 3.72 33.94 8.26
CA PHE A 685 4.83 33.12 8.73
C PHE A 685 6.15 33.69 8.22
N LYS A 686 7.11 33.90 9.11
CA LYS A 686 8.41 34.51 8.78
C LYS A 686 9.57 33.73 9.37
N SER A 687 10.58 33.44 8.54
CA SER A 687 11.90 32.96 8.99
C SER A 687 11.89 31.68 9.82
N GLY A 688 10.92 30.80 9.58
CA GLY A 688 10.95 29.43 10.07
C GLY A 688 11.76 28.51 9.16
N SER A 689 11.86 27.24 9.56
CA SER A 689 12.66 26.25 8.86
C SER A 689 11.94 24.91 8.77
N GLY A 690 12.19 23.98 9.68
CA GLY A 690 11.69 22.62 9.66
C GLY A 690 12.18 21.89 10.90
N TRP A 691 11.79 20.63 11.06
CA TRP A 691 12.14 19.85 12.24
C TRP A 691 12.42 18.39 11.88
N LYS A 692 13.67 17.99 12.03
CA LYS A 692 14.12 16.61 11.83
C LYS A 692 14.30 15.91 13.16
N MET A 693 13.59 14.80 13.32
CA MET A 693 13.65 13.92 14.49
C MET A 693 14.27 12.57 14.11
N GLU A 694 14.48 11.69 15.09
CA GLU A 694 15.02 10.34 14.83
C GLU A 694 14.06 9.46 14.01
N LEU A 695 12.75 9.71 14.14
CA LEU A 695 11.67 8.90 13.56
C LEU A 695 10.79 9.67 12.58
N ALA A 696 10.93 10.98 12.46
CA ALA A 696 10.13 11.78 11.56
C ALA A 696 10.93 12.97 11.03
N GLU A 697 10.43 13.57 9.97
CA GLU A 697 10.96 14.80 9.40
C GLU A 697 9.78 15.68 9.05
N TYR A 698 9.91 16.98 9.30
CA TYR A 698 9.04 18.04 8.79
C TYR A 698 9.94 18.99 8.01
N SER A 699 9.85 18.95 6.68
CA SER A 699 10.80 19.63 5.79
C SER A 699 10.46 21.09 5.49
N ALA A 700 9.50 21.68 6.21
CA ALA A 700 9.03 23.05 5.98
C ALA A 700 8.68 23.81 7.26
N MET A 701 8.55 25.15 7.17
CA MET A 701 8.19 25.97 8.33
C MET A 701 6.70 25.82 8.64
N PHE A 702 5.91 25.48 7.62
CA PHE A 702 4.55 25.03 7.75
C PHE A 702 4.39 23.67 7.06
N SER A 703 4.12 22.63 7.83
CA SER A 703 4.02 21.25 7.33
C SER A 703 2.64 20.66 7.60
N VAL A 704 2.07 19.98 6.61
CA VAL A 704 0.78 19.27 6.72
C VAL A 704 0.96 17.81 6.36
N HIS A 705 0.72 16.93 7.33
CA HIS A 705 0.98 15.50 7.16
C HIS A 705 -0.28 14.67 7.45
N SER A 706 -0.78 13.95 6.45
CA SER A 706 -1.96 13.08 6.56
C SER A 706 -3.23 13.81 7.02
N VAL A 707 -3.51 15.00 6.43
CA VAL A 707 -4.66 15.83 6.77
C VAL A 707 -5.51 16.15 5.53
N GLN A 708 -6.82 16.06 5.67
CA GLN A 708 -7.78 16.32 4.59
C GLN A 708 -8.52 17.65 4.82
N ASP A 709 -8.96 18.25 3.72
CA ASP A 709 -9.80 19.46 3.68
C ASP A 709 -9.18 20.69 4.36
N ILE A 710 -7.88 20.92 4.16
CA ILE A 710 -7.23 22.14 4.67
C ILE A 710 -7.56 23.34 3.76
N LEU A 711 -7.87 24.47 4.39
CA LEU A 711 -7.96 25.77 3.72
C LEU A 711 -6.89 26.72 4.25
N VAL A 712 -6.07 27.26 3.35
CA VAL A 712 -5.11 28.33 3.62
C VAL A 712 -5.47 29.52 2.72
N GLU A 713 -5.94 30.61 3.32
CA GLU A 713 -6.53 31.72 2.59
C GLU A 713 -5.93 33.08 3.02
N ASP A 714 -5.55 33.92 2.06
CA ASP A 714 -4.99 35.26 2.32
C ASP A 714 -3.75 35.24 3.24
N CYS A 715 -2.98 34.14 3.25
CA CYS A 715 -1.79 33.97 4.09
C CYS A 715 -0.50 34.40 3.38
N THR A 716 0.53 34.74 4.16
CA THR A 716 1.88 35.04 3.65
C THR A 716 2.92 34.15 4.33
N PHE A 717 3.77 33.50 3.53
CA PHE A 717 4.93 32.75 3.97
C PHE A 717 6.18 33.44 3.42
N GLU A 718 7.13 33.80 4.27
CA GLU A 718 8.32 34.52 3.85
C GLU A 718 9.62 34.02 4.50
N GLU A 719 10.66 33.99 3.67
CA GLU A 719 12.05 33.81 4.10
C GLU A 719 12.35 32.49 4.82
N SER A 720 11.96 31.34 4.25
CA SER A 720 12.33 30.03 4.81
C SER A 720 13.86 29.85 4.94
N LYS A 721 14.28 29.02 5.90
CA LYS A 721 15.69 28.81 6.26
C LYS A 721 16.03 27.32 6.39
N VAL A 722 17.32 26.99 6.29
CA VAL A 722 17.98 25.69 6.53
C VAL A 722 17.49 24.49 5.71
N VAL A 723 16.20 24.12 5.79
CA VAL A 723 15.60 23.01 5.04
C VAL A 723 15.09 23.49 3.69
N ASP A 724 14.81 22.53 2.80
CA ASP A 724 14.51 22.80 1.40
C ASP A 724 13.19 23.56 1.23
N ASP A 725 12.13 23.17 1.94
CA ASP A 725 10.77 23.64 1.67
C ASP A 725 10.34 24.81 2.57
N MET A 726 9.51 25.71 2.04
CA MET A 726 8.80 26.73 2.81
C MET A 726 7.46 26.21 3.33
N VAL A 727 6.72 25.49 2.49
CA VAL A 727 5.49 24.78 2.85
C VAL A 727 5.56 23.38 2.28
N HIS A 728 5.30 22.37 3.12
CA HIS A 728 5.30 20.96 2.71
C HIS A 728 3.97 20.28 3.04
N ILE A 729 3.38 19.62 2.04
CA ILE A 729 2.09 18.94 2.14
C ILE A 729 2.29 17.48 1.72
N VAL A 730 2.04 16.53 2.62
CA VAL A 730 2.19 15.10 2.33
C VAL A 730 0.98 14.30 2.76
N TYR A 731 0.51 13.37 1.92
CA TYR A 731 -0.69 12.55 2.14
C TYR A 731 -1.96 13.36 2.42
N SER A 732 -2.10 14.53 1.81
CA SER A 732 -3.06 15.56 2.25
C SER A 732 -3.85 16.19 1.12
N ASN A 733 -4.97 16.83 1.46
CA ASN A 733 -5.72 17.68 0.54
C ASN A 733 -5.76 19.12 1.07
N ALA A 734 -5.28 20.09 0.27
CA ALA A 734 -5.16 21.48 0.67
C ALA A 734 -5.52 22.47 -0.45
N ASP A 735 -6.34 23.46 -0.10
CA ASP A 735 -6.65 24.62 -0.95
C ASP A 735 -5.87 25.84 -0.44
N PHE A 736 -4.99 26.39 -1.29
CA PHE A 736 -4.27 27.66 -1.10
C PHE A 736 -4.92 28.74 -1.96
N VAL A 737 -5.48 29.76 -1.33
CA VAL A 737 -6.25 30.80 -2.01
C VAL A 737 -5.69 32.18 -1.65
N ARG A 738 -5.31 32.99 -2.64
CA ARG A 738 -4.77 34.35 -2.46
C ARG A 738 -3.58 34.42 -1.51
N CYS A 739 -2.76 33.37 -1.47
CA CYS A 739 -1.58 33.29 -0.63
C CYS A 739 -0.35 33.90 -1.31
N LYS A 740 0.64 34.29 -0.50
CA LYS A 740 1.93 34.79 -0.96
C LYS A 740 3.07 33.93 -0.42
N PHE A 741 3.97 33.53 -1.29
CA PHE A 741 5.19 32.79 -0.96
C PHE A 741 6.38 33.61 -1.43
N ILE A 742 7.21 34.08 -0.50
CA ILE A 742 8.19 35.14 -0.77
C ILE A 742 9.57 34.71 -0.29
N ARG A 743 10.54 34.64 -1.20
CA ARG A 743 11.95 34.35 -0.91
C ARG A 743 12.14 33.03 -0.15
N SER A 744 11.69 31.91 -0.71
CA SER A 744 12.03 30.57 -0.17
C SER A 744 13.51 30.25 -0.37
N LEU A 745 14.10 29.50 0.57
CA LEU A 745 15.49 29.04 0.45
C LEU A 745 15.68 28.09 -0.74
N SER A 746 14.85 27.05 -0.83
CA SER A 746 14.65 26.25 -2.05
C SER A 746 13.18 26.34 -2.45
N ASP A 747 12.37 25.33 -2.14
CA ASP A 747 11.07 25.15 -2.74
C ASP A 747 10.01 25.94 -1.95
N ALA A 748 9.11 26.63 -2.64
CA ALA A 748 8.12 27.46 -1.97
C ALA A 748 6.88 26.67 -1.50
N LEU A 749 6.41 25.75 -2.34
CA LEU A 749 5.36 24.79 -2.00
C LEU A 749 5.75 23.43 -2.55
N ASP A 750 6.02 22.47 -1.67
CA ASP A 750 6.21 21.07 -2.01
C ASP A 750 4.94 20.28 -1.62
N ALA A 751 4.39 19.51 -2.57
CA ALA A 751 3.27 18.62 -2.31
C ALA A 751 3.51 17.19 -2.83
N ASP A 752 3.49 16.25 -1.89
CA ASP A 752 3.77 14.84 -2.08
C ASP A 752 2.54 13.97 -1.83
N ILE A 753 2.17 13.14 -2.81
CA ILE A 753 1.08 12.16 -2.69
C ILE A 753 -0.20 12.84 -2.17
N SER A 754 -0.53 13.98 -2.79
CA SER A 754 -1.53 14.92 -2.28
C SER A 754 -2.47 15.39 -3.39
N THR A 755 -3.51 16.09 -2.98
CA THR A 755 -4.36 16.89 -3.87
C THR A 755 -4.26 18.35 -3.47
N VAL A 756 -3.89 19.23 -4.39
CA VAL A 756 -3.68 20.65 -4.06
C VAL A 756 -4.35 21.60 -5.05
N VAL A 757 -4.97 22.65 -4.52
CA VAL A 757 -5.44 23.79 -5.33
C VAL A 757 -4.64 25.02 -4.96
N VAL A 758 -4.16 25.75 -5.96
CA VAL A 758 -3.43 27.02 -5.80
C VAL A 758 -4.12 28.07 -6.66
N GLU A 759 -4.93 28.92 -6.01
CA GLU A 759 -5.81 29.88 -6.68
C GLU A 759 -5.43 31.32 -6.31
N ASP A 760 -5.21 32.16 -7.32
CA ASP A 760 -4.89 33.59 -7.18
C ASP A 760 -3.67 33.87 -6.26
N CYS A 761 -2.73 32.92 -6.21
CA CYS A 761 -1.53 33.03 -5.37
C CYS A 761 -0.38 33.76 -6.07
N VAL A 762 0.62 34.17 -5.28
CA VAL A 762 1.83 34.83 -5.79
C VAL A 762 3.07 34.17 -5.19
N PHE A 763 3.97 33.71 -6.05
CA PHE A 763 5.28 33.17 -5.70
C PHE A 763 6.34 34.14 -6.20
N VAL A 764 7.22 34.60 -5.31
CA VAL A 764 8.23 35.62 -5.61
C VAL A 764 9.60 35.15 -5.13
N GLN A 765 10.56 35.08 -6.05
CA GLN A 765 11.97 34.82 -5.77
C GLN A 765 12.21 33.49 -5.04
N SER A 766 11.65 32.38 -5.55
CA SER A 766 11.93 31.05 -5.02
C SER A 766 13.35 30.60 -5.35
N GLY A 767 14.13 30.19 -4.34
CA GLY A 767 15.51 29.70 -4.50
C GLY A 767 15.64 28.32 -5.15
N GLY A 768 14.55 27.57 -5.20
CA GLY A 768 14.39 26.32 -5.95
C GLY A 768 13.11 26.39 -6.78
N ASP A 769 12.25 25.40 -6.62
CA ASP A 769 10.98 25.33 -7.34
C ASP A 769 9.91 26.20 -6.66
N ALA A 770 9.10 26.94 -7.42
CA ALA A 770 7.99 27.68 -6.81
C ALA A 770 6.86 26.71 -6.39
N VAL A 771 6.62 25.66 -7.17
CA VAL A 771 5.75 24.54 -6.80
C VAL A 771 6.44 23.23 -7.22
N ASP A 772 6.80 22.36 -6.27
CA ASP A 772 7.26 20.97 -6.55
C ASP A 772 6.18 19.95 -6.19
N LEU A 773 6.07 18.92 -7.03
CA LEU A 773 4.98 17.96 -6.99
C LEU A 773 5.51 16.55 -7.27
N MET A 774 5.23 15.61 -6.38
CA MET A 774 5.50 14.18 -6.57
C MET A 774 4.24 13.35 -6.30
N THR A 775 3.80 12.57 -7.30
CA THR A 775 2.57 11.75 -7.23
C THR A 775 1.33 12.56 -6.79
N THR A 776 1.21 13.81 -7.25
CA THR A 776 0.19 14.76 -6.78
C THR A 776 -0.78 15.18 -7.89
N GLU A 777 -2.06 15.38 -7.53
CA GLU A 777 -3.05 16.02 -8.39
C GLU A 777 -3.17 17.51 -8.02
N ALA A 778 -2.75 18.40 -8.93
CA ALA A 778 -2.67 19.84 -8.67
C ALA A 778 -3.49 20.67 -9.67
N THR A 779 -4.20 21.69 -9.16
CA THR A 779 -4.88 22.70 -9.98
C THR A 779 -4.38 24.09 -9.61
N ILE A 780 -3.78 24.80 -10.57
CA ILE A 780 -3.16 26.11 -10.38
C ILE A 780 -3.86 27.12 -11.28
N VAL A 781 -4.47 28.15 -10.70
CA VAL A 781 -5.37 29.09 -11.41
C VAL A 781 -5.09 30.52 -11.00
N GLY A 782 -4.95 31.44 -11.97
CA GLY A 782 -4.84 32.88 -11.68
C GLY A 782 -3.54 33.27 -10.95
N THR A 783 -2.56 32.37 -10.90
CA THR A 783 -1.35 32.50 -10.08
C THR A 783 -0.23 33.24 -10.83
N ILE A 784 0.64 33.93 -10.07
CA ILE A 784 1.87 34.54 -10.58
C ILE A 784 3.07 33.83 -9.96
N LEU A 785 3.99 33.38 -10.81
CA LEU A 785 5.27 32.80 -10.42
C LEU A 785 6.39 33.66 -11.01
N ASP A 786 7.09 34.38 -10.15
CA ASP A 786 8.04 35.43 -10.53
C ASP A 786 9.43 35.15 -9.93
N GLY A 787 10.44 34.99 -10.79
CA GLY A 787 11.83 34.89 -10.37
C GLY A 787 12.23 33.59 -9.68
N SER A 788 11.64 32.44 -10.03
CA SER A 788 12.10 31.12 -9.54
C SER A 788 13.44 30.75 -10.19
N THR A 789 14.42 30.38 -9.37
CA THR A 789 15.79 30.08 -9.82
C THR A 789 15.99 28.63 -10.30
N ASP A 790 14.97 27.77 -10.18
CA ASP A 790 14.94 26.46 -10.84
C ASP A 790 13.66 26.29 -11.69
N LYS A 791 12.52 25.88 -11.13
CA LYS A 791 11.27 25.71 -11.90
C LYS A 791 10.09 26.47 -11.28
N GLY A 792 9.33 27.18 -12.09
CA GLY A 792 8.03 27.72 -11.69
C GLY A 792 7.10 26.60 -11.20
N ILE A 793 6.89 25.57 -12.02
CA ILE A 793 6.26 24.32 -11.59
C ILE A 793 7.12 23.13 -11.99
N SER A 794 7.42 22.31 -11.00
CA SER A 794 8.00 21.00 -11.16
C SER A 794 6.93 19.93 -11.00
N SER A 795 6.72 19.12 -12.04
CA SER A 795 5.75 18.02 -12.04
C SER A 795 6.47 16.70 -12.19
N GLY A 796 6.68 16.01 -11.07
CA GLY A 796 7.38 14.74 -10.96
C GLY A 796 6.46 13.55 -10.76
N GLU A 797 6.98 12.36 -11.09
CA GLU A 797 6.56 11.11 -10.46
C GLU A 797 5.06 10.80 -10.62
N ASN A 798 4.57 10.75 -11.87
CA ASN A 798 3.17 10.44 -12.22
C ASN A 798 2.13 11.47 -11.73
N SER A 799 2.55 12.71 -11.45
CA SER A 799 1.65 13.82 -11.09
C SER A 799 0.72 14.23 -12.23
N ARG A 800 -0.42 14.83 -11.89
CA ARG A 800 -1.36 15.42 -12.85
C ARG A 800 -1.59 16.89 -12.48
N VAL A 801 -1.29 17.79 -13.42
CA VAL A 801 -1.30 19.22 -13.15
C VAL A 801 -2.14 19.94 -14.18
N LEU A 802 -3.08 20.76 -13.71
CA LEU A 802 -3.87 21.68 -14.52
C LEU A 802 -3.46 23.12 -14.18
N VAL A 803 -3.02 23.87 -15.19
CA VAL A 803 -2.56 25.27 -15.05
C VAL A 803 -3.43 26.17 -15.92
N ILE A 804 -4.02 27.21 -15.33
CA ILE A 804 -4.95 28.12 -16.02
C ILE A 804 -4.64 29.58 -15.67
N ASP A 805 -4.68 30.48 -16.66
CA ASP A 805 -4.60 31.94 -16.45
C ASP A 805 -3.35 32.41 -15.67
N THR A 806 -2.28 31.63 -15.73
CA THR A 806 -1.10 31.78 -14.87
C THR A 806 0.01 32.56 -15.59
N LEU A 807 0.75 33.39 -14.86
CA LEU A 807 1.94 34.08 -15.36
C LEU A 807 3.20 33.45 -14.77
N PHE A 808 4.08 32.99 -15.65
CA PHE A 808 5.46 32.63 -15.35
C PHE A 808 6.36 33.75 -15.86
N HIS A 809 7.09 34.41 -14.95
CA HIS A 809 7.96 35.53 -15.27
C HIS A 809 9.36 35.31 -14.70
N ASP A 810 10.38 35.52 -15.54
CA ASP A 810 11.79 35.48 -15.14
C ASP A 810 12.20 34.18 -14.42
N CYS A 811 11.60 33.04 -14.82
CA CYS A 811 11.95 31.73 -14.26
C CYS A 811 13.09 31.07 -15.04
N GLU A 812 13.95 30.32 -14.36
CA GLU A 812 14.96 29.46 -15.01
C GLU A 812 14.29 28.38 -15.90
N ILE A 813 13.22 27.77 -15.41
CA ILE A 813 12.28 26.96 -16.17
C ILE A 813 10.85 27.34 -15.76
N GLY A 814 9.94 27.61 -16.70
CA GLY A 814 8.53 27.88 -16.37
C GLY A 814 7.82 26.65 -15.81
N ILE A 815 7.72 25.58 -16.61
CA ILE A 815 7.17 24.29 -16.20
C ILE A 815 8.09 23.16 -16.63
N GLN A 816 8.30 22.19 -15.74
CA GLN A 816 9.01 20.96 -16.04
C GLN A 816 8.15 19.71 -15.77
N ALA A 817 7.88 18.90 -16.80
CA ALA A 817 7.16 17.64 -16.69
C ALA A 817 8.12 16.43 -16.74
N LYS A 818 8.09 15.59 -15.70
CA LYS A 818 8.98 14.43 -15.51
C LYS A 818 8.20 13.14 -15.30
N ASP A 819 8.81 12.00 -15.58
CA ASP A 819 8.49 10.72 -14.94
C ASP A 819 7.01 10.29 -15.02
N ARG A 820 6.44 10.35 -16.23
CA ARG A 820 5.03 10.07 -16.58
C ARG A 820 4.00 11.10 -16.13
N SER A 821 4.44 12.22 -15.56
CA SER A 821 3.55 13.30 -15.18
C SER A 821 2.88 13.94 -16.38
N GLN A 822 1.66 14.43 -16.18
CA GLN A 822 0.82 15.03 -17.20
C GLN A 822 0.47 16.46 -16.81
N VAL A 823 0.91 17.42 -17.62
CA VAL A 823 0.63 18.84 -17.39
C VAL A 823 -0.26 19.38 -18.50
N SER A 824 -1.38 20.02 -18.14
CA SER A 824 -2.27 20.70 -19.08
C SER A 824 -2.28 22.19 -18.77
N VAL A 825 -1.92 23.03 -19.75
CA VAL A 825 -1.74 24.47 -19.57
C VAL A 825 -2.71 25.24 -20.48
N PHE A 826 -3.45 26.18 -19.91
CA PHE A 826 -4.45 26.98 -20.62
C PHE A 826 -4.31 28.47 -20.33
N ASN A 827 -4.30 29.27 -21.39
CA ASN A 827 -4.34 30.73 -21.27
C ASN A 827 -3.25 31.35 -20.37
N SER A 828 -2.07 30.75 -20.40
CA SER A 828 -0.95 31.15 -19.53
C SER A 828 0.15 31.86 -20.31
N ASP A 829 0.85 32.75 -19.62
CA ASP A 829 1.93 33.54 -20.17
C ASP A 829 3.27 33.06 -19.61
N PHE A 830 4.23 32.81 -20.49
CA PHE A 830 5.63 32.54 -20.15
C PHE A 830 6.48 33.70 -20.69
N VAL A 831 7.00 34.51 -19.78
CA VAL A 831 7.65 35.78 -20.11
C VAL A 831 9.06 35.80 -19.54
N ALA A 832 10.04 36.02 -20.42
CA ALA A 832 11.45 36.15 -20.03
C ALA A 832 12.02 34.95 -19.25
N CYS A 833 11.44 33.75 -19.39
CA CYS A 833 12.02 32.55 -18.80
C CYS A 833 13.20 32.06 -19.64
N ARG A 834 14.26 31.51 -19.01
CA ARG A 834 15.33 30.86 -19.79
C ARG A 834 14.75 29.67 -20.58
N MET A 835 13.94 28.83 -19.92
CA MET A 835 13.16 27.80 -20.61
C MET A 835 11.69 27.92 -20.22
N ALA A 836 10.75 27.94 -21.18
CA ALA A 836 9.33 28.03 -20.79
C ALA A 836 8.76 26.67 -20.38
N ILE A 837 8.87 25.64 -21.23
CA ILE A 837 8.41 24.29 -20.89
C ILE A 837 9.45 23.23 -21.26
N ASP A 838 9.74 22.35 -20.31
CA ASP A 838 10.64 21.21 -20.47
C ASP A 838 9.95 19.88 -20.13
N ALA A 839 10.15 18.85 -20.93
CA ALA A 839 9.65 17.51 -20.65
C ALA A 839 10.74 16.44 -20.87
N TYR A 840 11.02 15.65 -19.83
CA TYR A 840 12.02 14.58 -19.92
C TYR A 840 11.78 13.43 -18.93
N LYS A 841 12.63 12.40 -19.00
CA LYS A 841 12.67 11.29 -18.03
C LYS A 841 13.86 11.49 -17.06
N LYS A 842 13.58 11.54 -15.74
CA LYS A 842 14.58 11.70 -14.65
C LYS A 842 14.69 10.43 -13.82
N ASN A 843 13.59 10.03 -13.19
CA ASN A 843 13.51 8.95 -12.21
C ASN A 843 13.22 7.61 -12.92
N TYR A 844 14.20 6.70 -12.90
CA TYR A 844 14.09 5.43 -13.62
C TYR A 844 12.96 4.54 -13.10
N GLN A 845 12.61 4.67 -11.81
CA GLN A 845 11.54 3.92 -11.15
C GLN A 845 10.16 4.08 -11.82
N TYR A 846 9.92 5.20 -12.51
CA TYR A 846 8.64 5.49 -13.17
C TYR A 846 8.60 5.06 -14.64
N GLY A 847 9.74 4.77 -15.26
CA GLY A 847 9.85 4.12 -16.58
C GLY A 847 9.62 5.01 -17.82
N GLY A 848 8.90 6.13 -17.73
CA GLY A 848 8.61 7.05 -18.85
C GLY A 848 9.02 8.51 -18.58
N GLY A 849 8.91 9.39 -19.58
CA GLY A 849 9.14 10.84 -19.43
C GLY A 849 7.85 11.61 -19.16
N GLY A 850 7.93 12.93 -18.97
CA GLY A 850 6.75 13.79 -18.80
C GLY A 850 6.02 14.13 -20.10
N PHE A 851 4.77 14.56 -19.95
CA PHE A 851 3.86 14.95 -21.02
C PHE A 851 3.26 16.32 -20.72
N ALA A 852 3.24 17.22 -21.71
CA ALA A 852 2.46 18.45 -21.58
C ALA A 852 1.60 18.77 -22.80
N TYR A 853 0.40 19.29 -22.53
CA TYR A 853 -0.53 19.85 -23.50
C TYR A 853 -0.73 21.33 -23.18
N VAL A 854 -0.56 22.18 -24.19
CA VAL A 854 -0.61 23.64 -24.04
C VAL A 854 -1.59 24.23 -25.04
N HIS A 855 -2.49 25.08 -24.56
CA HIS A 855 -3.52 25.71 -25.38
C HIS A 855 -3.72 27.18 -25.02
N LYS A 856 -3.85 28.06 -26.02
CA LYS A 856 -4.11 29.50 -25.81
C LYS A 856 -3.07 30.24 -24.98
N SER A 857 -1.84 29.75 -24.98
CA SER A 857 -0.75 30.31 -24.18
C SER A 857 0.20 31.16 -25.00
N ARG A 858 0.96 32.02 -24.34
CA ARG A 858 1.93 32.91 -24.99
C ARG A 858 3.33 32.69 -24.44
N PHE A 859 4.30 32.60 -25.34
CA PHE A 859 5.72 32.45 -25.04
C PHE A 859 6.44 33.69 -25.55
N LEU A 860 6.84 34.57 -24.62
CA LEU A 860 7.39 35.89 -24.89
C LEU A 860 8.80 36.03 -24.30
N SER A 861 9.78 36.34 -25.15
CA SER A 861 11.16 36.68 -24.79
C SER A 861 11.87 35.60 -24.01
N ASN A 862 11.51 34.33 -24.26
CA ASN A 862 12.16 33.18 -23.64
C ASN A 862 13.40 32.77 -24.45
N GLU A 863 14.48 32.33 -23.80
CA GLU A 863 15.68 31.87 -24.54
C GLU A 863 15.42 30.55 -25.29
N LEU A 864 14.74 29.60 -24.64
CA LEU A 864 14.28 28.35 -25.24
C LEU A 864 12.81 28.08 -24.87
N PRO A 865 11.84 28.31 -25.78
CA PRO A 865 10.44 28.14 -25.44
C PRO A 865 10.06 26.69 -25.06
N LEU A 866 10.46 25.68 -25.85
CA LEU A 866 9.99 24.30 -25.66
C LEU A 866 11.11 23.28 -25.81
N ARG A 867 11.16 22.28 -24.93
CA ARG A 867 12.08 21.13 -25.01
C ARG A 867 11.40 19.82 -24.62
N ALA A 868 11.65 18.75 -25.38
CA ALA A 868 11.21 17.39 -25.05
C ALA A 868 12.29 16.34 -25.38
N ASP A 869 12.57 15.44 -24.43
CA ASP A 869 13.52 14.33 -24.62
C ASP A 869 12.94 13.17 -25.47
N ALA A 870 13.66 12.05 -25.60
CA ALA A 870 13.23 10.89 -26.38
C ALA A 870 12.05 10.09 -25.78
N ASN A 871 11.74 10.29 -24.51
CA ASN A 871 10.72 9.57 -23.74
C ASN A 871 9.52 10.46 -23.38
N SER A 872 9.52 11.71 -23.84
CA SER A 872 8.56 12.76 -23.52
C SER A 872 7.87 13.31 -24.75
N LYS A 873 6.73 13.97 -24.53
CA LYS A 873 5.94 14.61 -25.60
C LYS A 873 5.35 15.94 -25.14
N LEU A 874 5.44 16.94 -26.01
CA LEU A 874 4.78 18.23 -25.87
C LEU A 874 3.84 18.46 -27.06
N SER A 875 2.63 18.90 -26.79
CA SER A 875 1.66 19.32 -27.81
C SER A 875 1.22 20.75 -27.53
N VAL A 876 1.31 21.62 -28.54
CA VAL A 876 0.94 23.03 -28.43
C VAL A 876 -0.05 23.39 -29.53
N GLU A 877 -1.12 24.06 -29.14
CA GLU A 877 -2.25 24.40 -30.00
C GLU A 877 -2.74 25.83 -29.72
N ASP A 878 -3.16 26.55 -30.76
CA ASP A 878 -3.80 27.87 -30.64
C ASP A 878 -3.03 28.83 -29.73
N SER A 879 -1.69 28.84 -29.85
CA SER A 879 -0.77 29.52 -28.94
C SER A 879 0.20 30.40 -29.73
N TYR A 880 0.87 31.33 -29.06
CA TYR A 880 1.80 32.27 -29.70
C TYR A 880 3.23 32.09 -29.18
N VAL A 881 4.21 32.00 -30.09
CA VAL A 881 5.64 31.95 -29.75
C VAL A 881 6.39 33.07 -30.48
N ASP A 882 7.13 33.89 -29.73
CA ASP A 882 7.73 35.11 -30.29
C ASP A 882 9.08 34.92 -31.01
N SER A 883 9.65 33.72 -30.93
CA SER A 883 10.94 33.38 -31.53
C SER A 883 10.87 32.05 -32.29
N ALA A 884 11.60 31.97 -33.41
CA ALA A 884 11.77 30.72 -34.14
C ALA A 884 12.83 29.86 -33.45
N PHE A 885 12.55 28.57 -33.21
CA PHE A 885 13.47 27.61 -32.61
C PHE A 885 13.46 26.25 -33.35
N ASP A 886 14.47 25.42 -33.14
CA ASP A 886 14.63 24.13 -33.84
C ASP A 886 13.61 23.09 -33.35
N PHE A 887 12.70 22.69 -34.22
CA PHE A 887 11.66 21.70 -33.93
C PHE A 887 12.15 20.29 -34.24
N ARG A 888 12.13 19.40 -33.24
CA ARG A 888 12.22 17.95 -33.47
C ARG A 888 10.79 17.40 -33.69
N PRO A 889 10.33 17.18 -34.93
CA PRO A 889 8.91 17.13 -35.32
C PRO A 889 8.09 15.95 -34.77
N LYS A 890 8.71 15.01 -34.03
CA LYS A 890 8.01 13.88 -33.40
C LYS A 890 7.77 14.04 -31.90
N ARG A 891 8.46 15.00 -31.25
CA ARG A 891 8.48 15.15 -29.78
C ARG A 891 7.78 16.41 -29.32
N ILE A 892 7.92 17.48 -30.11
CA ILE A 892 7.17 18.71 -29.99
C ILE A 892 6.23 18.76 -31.18
N LEU A 893 4.92 18.72 -30.92
CA LEU A 893 3.87 18.83 -31.92
C LEU A 893 3.28 20.24 -31.84
N LEU A 894 3.59 21.07 -32.83
CA LEU A 894 2.89 22.34 -33.04
C LEU A 894 1.72 22.11 -34.01
N GLN A 895 0.51 22.48 -33.59
CA GLN A 895 -0.66 22.47 -34.48
C GLN A 895 -0.61 23.64 -35.47
N SER A 896 -1.38 23.56 -36.56
CA SER A 896 -1.47 24.63 -37.57
C SER A 896 -2.05 25.95 -37.04
N THR A 897 -2.59 25.93 -35.82
CA THR A 897 -3.13 27.09 -35.11
C THR A 897 -2.10 27.81 -34.25
N VAL A 898 -0.84 27.34 -34.19
CA VAL A 898 0.22 28.01 -33.44
C VAL A 898 0.84 29.13 -34.28
N ASP A 899 0.78 30.36 -33.78
CA ASP A 899 1.40 31.53 -34.41
C ASP A 899 2.86 31.68 -33.96
N VAL A 900 3.76 31.90 -34.92
CA VAL A 900 5.19 32.18 -34.67
C VAL A 900 5.56 33.51 -35.34
N GLY A 901 6.01 34.50 -34.57
CA GLY A 901 6.29 35.84 -35.11
C GLY A 901 6.72 36.86 -34.05
N THR A 902 6.78 38.15 -34.38
CA THR A 902 7.27 39.19 -33.44
C THR A 902 6.17 40.09 -32.84
N ASN A 903 4.94 39.98 -33.33
CA ASN A 903 3.80 40.77 -32.85
C ASN A 903 2.85 39.89 -32.03
N ALA A 904 3.02 39.90 -30.71
CA ALA A 904 2.21 39.10 -29.82
C ALA A 904 0.73 39.56 -29.84
N PRO A 905 -0.23 38.64 -29.92
CA PRO A 905 -1.63 38.99 -29.73
C PRO A 905 -1.87 39.50 -28.31
N ALA A 906 -2.82 40.43 -28.17
CA ALA A 906 -3.24 40.94 -26.87
C ALA A 906 -3.76 39.79 -26.00
N ARG A 907 -3.48 39.83 -24.70
CA ARG A 907 -3.95 38.79 -23.76
C ARG A 907 -5.48 38.77 -23.77
N VAL A 908 -6.07 37.63 -24.11
CA VAL A 908 -7.50 37.40 -23.95
C VAL A 908 -7.70 36.72 -22.60
N LYS A 909 -8.23 37.43 -21.59
CA LYS A 909 -8.58 36.79 -20.33
C LYS A 909 -9.74 35.81 -20.57
N PHE A 910 -9.56 34.54 -20.21
CA PHE A 910 -10.65 33.56 -20.14
C PHE A 910 -11.46 33.84 -18.88
N VAL A 911 -12.39 34.81 -18.98
CA VAL A 911 -13.49 35.01 -18.01
C VAL A 911 -13.09 35.66 -16.67
N SER A 912 -14.02 36.43 -16.09
CA SER A 912 -14.13 36.69 -14.64
C SER A 912 -14.10 35.35 -13.90
N PRO A 913 -13.49 35.21 -12.71
CA PRO A 913 -13.42 33.95 -11.99
C PRO A 913 -14.80 33.29 -11.94
N LEU A 914 -14.93 32.12 -12.59
CA LEU A 914 -16.08 31.27 -12.38
C LEU A 914 -15.87 30.61 -11.00
N PRO A 915 -16.87 30.59 -10.11
CA PRO A 915 -16.74 29.87 -8.84
C PRO A 915 -16.29 28.43 -9.09
N GLY A 916 -15.21 28.00 -8.42
CA GLY A 916 -14.52 26.72 -8.66
C GLY A 916 -15.41 25.48 -8.64
N GLU A 917 -16.56 25.51 -7.94
CA GLU A 917 -17.56 24.44 -7.95
C GLU A 917 -18.13 24.15 -9.35
N VAL A 918 -18.35 25.17 -10.18
CA VAL A 918 -18.99 25.03 -11.50
C VAL A 918 -18.03 24.36 -12.49
N PHE A 919 -16.73 24.64 -12.39
CA PHE A 919 -15.71 24.03 -13.24
C PHE A 919 -15.42 22.57 -12.83
N ARG A 920 -15.24 22.31 -11.52
CA ARG A 920 -15.10 20.95 -10.93
C ARG A 920 -16.23 20.02 -11.41
N LYS A 921 -17.48 20.50 -11.42
CA LYS A 921 -18.64 19.62 -11.65
C LYS A 921 -18.95 19.32 -13.12
N HIS A 922 -18.51 20.14 -14.09
CA HIS A 922 -19.04 20.07 -15.47
C HIS A 922 -17.97 19.96 -16.57
N VAL A 923 -16.76 20.47 -16.38
CA VAL A 923 -15.73 20.50 -17.44
C VAL A 923 -14.73 19.35 -17.29
N GLU A 924 -14.32 19.04 -16.06
CA GLU A 924 -13.27 18.05 -15.74
C GLU A 924 -13.49 16.66 -16.35
N PRO A 925 -14.66 15.96 -16.22
CA PRO A 925 -14.75 14.57 -16.64
C PRO A 925 -14.81 14.39 -18.17
N ARG A 926 -15.52 15.30 -18.86
CA ARG A 926 -15.68 15.27 -20.33
C ARG A 926 -14.43 15.76 -21.05
N PHE A 927 -13.70 16.71 -20.45
CA PHE A 927 -12.47 17.24 -21.02
C PHE A 927 -11.27 16.31 -20.80
N MET A 928 -11.11 15.74 -19.59
CA MET A 928 -10.11 14.70 -19.33
C MET A 928 -10.32 13.47 -20.22
N GLN A 929 -11.55 13.15 -20.61
CA GLN A 929 -11.82 12.11 -21.63
C GLN A 929 -11.25 12.44 -23.02
N ARG A 930 -11.21 13.71 -23.44
CA ARG A 930 -10.61 14.13 -24.72
C ARG A 930 -9.08 14.10 -24.68
N VAL A 931 -8.48 14.62 -23.61
CA VAL A 931 -7.02 14.50 -23.38
C VAL A 931 -6.58 13.03 -23.31
N ARG A 932 -7.41 12.14 -22.73
CA ARG A 932 -7.19 10.68 -22.72
C ARG A 932 -7.25 10.02 -24.10
N GLN A 933 -7.96 10.58 -25.09
CA GLN A 933 -8.04 9.97 -26.43
C GLN A 933 -6.79 10.27 -27.28
N ASP A 934 -6.22 11.48 -27.17
CA ASP A 934 -5.07 11.91 -27.99
C ASP A 934 -3.70 11.50 -27.40
N THR A 935 -3.69 11.04 -26.14
CA THR A 935 -2.50 10.51 -25.45
C THR A 935 -2.35 8.99 -25.52
N ARG A 936 -3.26 8.26 -26.20
CA ARG A 936 -3.12 6.80 -26.43
C ARG A 936 -2.04 6.47 -27.46
N GLY A 937 -0.78 6.65 -27.06
CA GLY A 937 0.30 5.74 -27.44
C GLY A 937 0.40 4.67 -26.35
N SER A 938 0.10 3.41 -26.72
CA SER A 938 0.26 2.18 -25.91
C SER A 938 -0.50 2.10 -24.58
N SER A 939 -1.78 1.75 -24.65
CA SER A 939 -2.44 1.01 -23.56
C SER A 939 -2.02 -0.46 -23.61
N LEU A 940 -1.05 -0.85 -22.79
CA LEU A 940 -1.07 -2.19 -22.19
C LEU A 940 -2.16 -2.16 -21.12
N TYR A 941 -2.99 -3.20 -21.06
CA TYR A 941 -4.20 -3.35 -20.23
C TYR A 941 -5.51 -2.73 -20.76
N SER A 942 -6.01 -3.29 -21.86
CA SER A 942 -7.41 -3.73 -21.93
C SER A 942 -7.57 -4.73 -23.08
N GLY A 943 -7.61 -6.02 -22.75
CA GLY A 943 -8.13 -7.02 -23.67
C GLY A 943 -9.63 -6.81 -23.83
N LYS A 944 -10.08 -6.63 -25.08
CA LYS A 944 -11.38 -7.08 -25.62
C LYS A 944 -11.42 -6.76 -27.11
N GLY A 945 -11.60 -7.79 -27.92
CA GLY A 945 -11.82 -7.66 -29.36
C GLY A 945 -13.24 -7.24 -29.70
N ALA A 946 -13.41 -6.72 -30.92
CA ALA A 946 -14.44 -7.11 -31.88
C ALA A 946 -14.25 -6.28 -33.17
N ASP A 947 -14.37 -7.00 -34.29
CA ASP A 947 -14.45 -6.64 -35.72
C ASP A 947 -13.21 -6.12 -36.47
#